data_AF-A0A8T5EAC1-F1
#
_entry.id   AF-A0A8T5EAC1-F1
#
_cell.length_a   1.000
_cell.length_b   1.000
_cell.length_c   1.000
_cell.angle_alpha   90.00
_cell.angle_beta   90.00
_cell.angle_gamma   90.00
#
_symmetry.space_group_name_H-M   'P 1'
#
loop_
_entity.id
_entity.type
_entity.pdbx_description
1 polymer ?
#
loop_
_entity_poly.entity_id
_entity_poly.type
_entity_poly.pdbx_seq_one_letter_code
_entity_poly.pdbx_strand_id
1 'polypeptide(L)'
;MVRNKLDKIIQLLIPPSLVLLLVVTIIELFYGVGKSMSIFIDIFDVYVIIIFAIDLYYRWFETPRFWPYIKKHILDIIATIPFNLIFLGIEALALIRALRGVRIIARIVKFARFARYGRLLRLLRFGARAPRFIRVRKQVKKGKIRKVQPHEKELKKTLSFKVILLITINSIMGTGIWFLTSAGAKHAGPASLVSWGVLSLISVYIAMCFGELVSMFPKAGGVYEFAKQAYGRFWSFVIGWTTSIAGSVTIAMLLLGALQYLIPLKYSFTYIPIAIFLIIAFSYVAFRGMQTSTVVLVTFAIITLTAVVSIIIPGFINFKPGNLDPFFVFPAMNVLLAIFFIAETFFGWESAIFLSAETKNPSKIMPKALIYGTLIIAVLSFFLALTAMGTIPWAEFSESVAPLKDLGSVHFGNIGGIIFAILIFISVIGATAGWIVTAPRLLMSIAEDKLFFTQFAKIHPKHKSPYVSIIFQVLVVSTLVIVGAGSYETLLHMLIPLILVVYSAVLLSLVILRFKRPELKRPYKVIFGKVGPLITMLFMVFLLIMFIKETHSAFDILRISAGLVAFGIPAYFAIELFYDKKYVTLRRNLMAKLSHHYNKFPLTKMTFNKIISLVGPFNKKSSLMVYNSPMGAFTQKIVKSKIPFRKIIIANQSKEEIKVFKEKISSENRKHIGVHLLRKLSVPVNVGKVNAFVSFNSLGHVKDVAGFVHNVKKVLNKKGKFCFYVKNNFLNMTPNALLVEDKKKMLALFKKEKLVVTYNKKRRLFKTEIFICGKKV
;
A
#
# COMPACT_ATOMS: atom_id res chain seq x y z
N MET A 1 -9.80 4.78 -39.46
CA MET A 1 -9.59 6.10 -38.80
C MET A 1 -10.37 6.28 -37.50
N VAL A 2 -11.63 5.83 -37.41
CA VAL A 2 -12.52 5.99 -36.23
C VAL A 2 -12.00 5.30 -34.95
N ARG A 3 -11.41 4.10 -35.07
CA ARG A 3 -10.79 3.32 -33.97
C ARG A 3 -9.75 4.12 -33.15
N ASN A 4 -8.97 4.98 -33.81
CA ASN A 4 -7.91 5.79 -33.18
C ASN A 4 -8.42 7.08 -32.49
N LYS A 5 -9.60 7.58 -32.87
CA LYS A 5 -10.23 8.75 -32.22
C LYS A 5 -10.95 8.33 -30.95
N LEU A 6 -11.67 7.21 -30.98
CA LEU A 6 -12.40 6.67 -29.82
C LEU A 6 -11.44 6.19 -28.71
N ASP A 7 -10.34 5.50 -29.07
CA ASP A 7 -9.26 5.13 -28.15
C ASP A 7 -8.69 6.33 -27.38
N LYS A 8 -8.52 7.47 -28.06
CA LYS A 8 -8.03 8.71 -27.44
C LYS A 8 -9.05 9.34 -26.50
N ILE A 9 -10.34 9.26 -26.81
CA ILE A 9 -11.42 9.83 -25.99
C ILE A 9 -11.61 8.99 -24.71
N ILE A 10 -11.65 7.67 -24.85
CA ILE A 10 -11.79 6.74 -23.71
C ILE A 10 -10.59 6.84 -22.76
N GLN A 11 -9.35 6.92 -23.27
CA GLN A 11 -8.16 7.11 -22.44
C GLN A 11 -8.08 8.50 -21.77
N LEU A 12 -8.77 9.51 -22.31
CA LEU A 12 -8.89 10.84 -21.72
C LEU A 12 -9.96 10.90 -20.62
N LEU A 13 -10.99 10.07 -20.71
CA LEU A 13 -12.12 10.02 -19.76
C LEU A 13 -11.84 9.16 -18.53
N ILE A 14 -11.05 8.09 -18.62
CA ILE A 14 -10.79 7.16 -17.49
C ILE A 14 -10.15 7.87 -16.26
N PRO A 15 -9.08 8.68 -16.40
CA PRO A 15 -8.48 9.31 -15.23
C PRO A 15 -9.39 10.38 -14.56
N PRO A 16 -10.06 11.28 -15.30
CA PRO A 16 -11.03 12.22 -14.72
C PRO A 16 -12.27 11.55 -14.13
N SER A 17 -12.79 10.49 -14.77
CA SER A 17 -13.95 9.75 -14.23
C SER A 17 -13.61 9.02 -12.94
N LEU A 18 -12.40 8.47 -12.79
CA LEU A 18 -11.91 7.90 -11.53
C LEU A 18 -11.72 8.96 -10.44
N VAL A 19 -11.28 10.17 -10.80
CA VAL A 19 -11.14 11.30 -9.86
C VAL A 19 -12.51 11.84 -9.45
N LEU A 20 -13.46 11.95 -10.39
CA LEU A 20 -14.83 12.34 -10.10
C LEU A 20 -15.52 11.29 -9.21
N LEU A 21 -15.31 9.99 -9.51
CA LEU A 21 -15.77 8.90 -8.67
C LEU A 21 -15.18 9.00 -7.27
N LEU A 22 -13.88 9.29 -7.15
CA LEU A 22 -13.21 9.48 -5.86
C LEU A 22 -13.79 10.67 -5.08
N VAL A 23 -14.09 11.78 -5.75
CA VAL A 23 -14.70 12.97 -5.12
C VAL A 23 -16.11 12.65 -4.64
N VAL A 24 -16.92 11.95 -5.44
CA VAL A 24 -18.27 11.52 -5.07
C VAL A 24 -18.24 10.52 -3.92
N THR A 25 -17.36 9.50 -3.97
CA THR A 25 -17.18 8.53 -2.88
C THR A 25 -16.68 9.19 -1.61
N ILE A 26 -15.80 10.19 -1.68
CA ILE A 26 -15.34 10.95 -0.49
C ILE A 26 -16.50 11.79 0.07
N ILE A 27 -17.27 12.46 -0.78
CA ILE A 27 -18.42 13.26 -0.32
C ILE A 27 -19.47 12.36 0.35
N GLU A 28 -19.76 11.20 -0.22
CA GLU A 28 -20.71 10.22 0.33
C GLU A 28 -20.21 9.60 1.66
N LEU A 29 -18.91 9.29 1.74
CA LEU A 29 -18.28 8.65 2.90
C LEU A 29 -18.08 9.60 4.10
N PHE A 30 -18.02 10.91 3.87
CA PHE A 30 -17.81 11.91 4.95
C PHE A 30 -19.06 12.72 5.29
N TYR A 31 -19.98 12.96 4.35
CA TYR A 31 -21.14 13.82 4.58
C TYR A 31 -22.46 13.07 4.69
N GLY A 32 -22.48 11.74 4.50
CA GLY A 32 -23.68 10.94 4.68
C GLY A 32 -24.88 11.52 3.92
N VAL A 33 -24.65 11.95 2.67
CA VAL A 33 -25.68 12.62 1.84
C VAL A 33 -26.71 11.58 1.39
N GLY A 34 -27.60 11.25 2.32
CA GLY A 34 -29.01 11.06 2.08
C GLY A 34 -29.47 9.68 1.65
N LYS A 35 -30.31 9.09 2.51
CA LYS A 35 -31.43 8.18 2.18
C LYS A 35 -32.30 8.59 0.97
N SER A 36 -32.07 9.75 0.36
CA SER A 36 -32.81 10.31 -0.78
C SER A 36 -32.06 10.20 -2.13
N MET A 37 -30.79 9.78 -2.14
CA MET A 37 -29.96 9.64 -3.36
C MET A 37 -29.64 8.17 -3.69
N SER A 38 -30.62 7.27 -3.59
CA SER A 38 -30.47 5.85 -4.00
C SER A 38 -30.31 5.64 -5.52
N ILE A 39 -30.26 6.73 -6.30
CA ILE A 39 -30.28 6.71 -7.77
C ILE A 39 -28.88 6.57 -8.38
N PHE A 40 -27.79 6.75 -7.62
CA PHE A 40 -26.44 6.62 -8.16
C PHE A 40 -25.78 5.28 -7.82
N ILE A 41 -25.84 4.39 -8.83
CA ILE A 41 -25.00 3.21 -9.09
C ILE A 41 -24.22 2.65 -7.89
N ASP A 42 -24.61 1.46 -7.42
CA ASP A 42 -23.84 0.65 -6.46
C ASP A 42 -22.34 0.64 -6.84
N ILE A 43 -21.46 0.93 -5.88
CA ILE A 43 -19.99 0.95 -6.11
C ILE A 43 -19.50 -0.40 -6.69
N PHE A 44 -20.17 -1.49 -6.34
CA PHE A 44 -19.94 -2.81 -6.94
C PHE A 44 -20.33 -2.87 -8.42
N ASP A 45 -21.45 -2.26 -8.81
CA ASP A 45 -21.86 -2.15 -10.20
C ASP A 45 -20.86 -1.31 -10.99
N VAL A 46 -20.41 -0.15 -10.46
CA VAL A 46 -19.34 0.65 -11.09
C VAL A 46 -18.05 -0.16 -11.24
N TYR A 47 -17.66 -0.91 -10.22
CA TYR A 47 -16.46 -1.75 -10.23
C TYR A 47 -16.55 -2.88 -11.28
N VAL A 48 -17.69 -3.57 -11.36
CA VAL A 48 -17.97 -4.61 -12.34
C VAL A 48 -17.99 -4.02 -13.76
N ILE A 49 -18.62 -2.86 -13.95
CA ILE A 49 -18.64 -2.13 -15.22
C ILE A 49 -17.23 -1.76 -15.66
N ILE A 50 -16.39 -1.23 -14.76
CA ILE A 50 -15.01 -0.86 -15.08
C ILE A 50 -14.19 -2.10 -15.45
N ILE A 51 -14.28 -3.17 -14.66
CA ILE A 51 -13.53 -4.42 -14.91
C ILE A 51 -13.96 -5.09 -16.21
N PHE A 52 -15.27 -5.20 -16.44
CA PHE A 52 -15.77 -5.78 -17.67
C PHE A 52 -15.52 -4.87 -18.87
N ALA A 53 -15.63 -3.55 -18.74
CA ALA A 53 -15.28 -2.63 -19.83
C ALA A 53 -13.81 -2.74 -20.22
N ILE A 54 -12.92 -2.94 -19.25
CA ILE A 54 -11.50 -3.20 -19.50
C ILE A 54 -11.30 -4.58 -20.18
N ASP A 55 -11.98 -5.64 -19.73
CA ASP A 55 -11.87 -6.96 -20.36
C ASP A 55 -12.47 -6.98 -21.78
N LEU A 56 -13.61 -6.32 -21.98
CA LEU A 56 -14.28 -6.13 -23.28
C LEU A 56 -13.40 -5.30 -24.23
N TYR A 57 -12.70 -4.29 -23.72
CA TYR A 57 -11.72 -3.50 -24.45
C TYR A 57 -10.55 -4.35 -24.96
N TYR A 58 -10.01 -5.24 -24.13
CA TYR A 58 -8.94 -6.16 -24.53
C TYR A 58 -9.43 -7.22 -25.53
N ARG A 59 -10.64 -7.77 -25.36
CA ARG A 59 -11.23 -8.77 -26.27
C ARG A 59 -11.61 -8.20 -27.64
N TRP A 60 -12.08 -6.96 -27.70
CA TRP A 60 -12.37 -6.28 -28.97
C TRP A 60 -11.11 -6.13 -29.85
N PHE A 61 -9.94 -5.99 -29.23
CA PHE A 61 -8.67 -5.93 -29.95
C PHE A 61 -8.32 -7.23 -30.71
N GLU A 62 -8.87 -8.38 -30.30
CA GLU A 62 -8.61 -9.70 -30.91
C GLU A 62 -9.58 -10.03 -32.06
N THR A 63 -10.71 -9.32 -32.20
CA THR A 63 -11.68 -9.56 -33.29
C THR A 63 -11.58 -8.53 -34.42
N PRO A 64 -11.44 -8.97 -35.69
CA PRO A 64 -11.27 -8.06 -36.84
C PRO A 64 -12.52 -7.24 -37.23
N ARG A 65 -13.73 -7.68 -36.85
CA ARG A 65 -15.01 -7.08 -37.30
C ARG A 65 -16.01 -6.95 -36.15
N PHE A 66 -16.74 -5.83 -36.12
CA PHE A 66 -17.62 -5.39 -35.01
C PHE A 66 -18.90 -6.24 -34.84
N TRP A 67 -19.61 -6.53 -35.92
CA TRP A 67 -20.88 -7.27 -35.86
C TRP A 67 -20.75 -8.73 -35.42
N PRO A 68 -19.78 -9.52 -35.91
CA PRO A 68 -19.52 -10.87 -35.40
C PRO A 68 -19.09 -10.88 -33.92
N TYR A 69 -18.41 -9.82 -33.45
CA TYR A 69 -18.01 -9.68 -32.05
C TYR A 69 -19.21 -9.49 -31.13
N ILE A 70 -20.13 -8.58 -31.49
CA ILE A 70 -21.37 -8.38 -30.74
C ILE A 70 -22.17 -9.69 -30.68
N LYS A 71 -22.33 -10.38 -31.81
CA LYS A 71 -23.09 -11.64 -31.88
C LYS A 71 -22.47 -12.73 -30.99
N LYS A 72 -21.13 -12.79 -30.89
CA LYS A 72 -20.39 -13.76 -30.06
C LYS A 72 -20.31 -13.39 -28.57
N HIS A 73 -20.41 -12.10 -28.23
CA HIS A 73 -20.21 -11.58 -26.88
C HIS A 73 -21.43 -10.83 -26.31
N ILE A 74 -22.61 -11.02 -26.89
CA ILE A 74 -23.82 -10.27 -26.53
C ILE A 74 -24.18 -10.40 -25.05
N LEU A 75 -24.00 -11.59 -24.47
CA LEU A 75 -24.24 -11.86 -23.06
C LEU A 75 -23.21 -11.18 -22.14
N ASP A 76 -21.96 -11.05 -22.58
CA ASP A 76 -20.91 -10.34 -21.83
C ASP A 76 -21.16 -8.82 -21.88
N ILE A 77 -21.66 -8.30 -23.00
CA ILE A 77 -22.06 -6.90 -23.18
C ILE A 77 -23.27 -6.58 -22.31
N ILE A 78 -24.29 -7.44 -22.30
CA ILE A 78 -25.47 -7.29 -21.43
C ILE A 78 -25.07 -7.32 -19.94
N ALA A 79 -24.07 -8.12 -19.56
CA ALA A 79 -23.54 -8.16 -18.20
C ALA A 79 -22.79 -6.89 -17.76
N THR A 80 -22.48 -5.96 -18.68
CA THR A 80 -21.84 -4.66 -18.40
C THR A 80 -22.82 -3.51 -18.16
N ILE A 81 -24.13 -3.76 -18.31
CA ILE A 81 -25.15 -2.73 -18.12
C ILE A 81 -25.49 -2.67 -16.61
N PRO A 82 -25.45 -1.48 -15.96
CA PRO A 82 -25.78 -1.31 -14.55
C PRO A 82 -27.19 -1.86 -14.24
N PHE A 83 -27.34 -2.56 -13.11
CA PHE A 83 -28.59 -3.25 -12.75
C PHE A 83 -29.78 -2.29 -12.67
N ASN A 84 -29.54 -1.07 -12.17
CA ASN A 84 -30.56 -0.01 -12.05
C ASN A 84 -31.00 0.55 -13.40
N LEU A 85 -30.18 0.47 -14.46
CA LEU A 85 -30.55 0.93 -15.81
C LEU A 85 -31.48 -0.05 -16.54
N ILE A 86 -31.33 -1.35 -16.25
CA ILE A 86 -32.24 -2.39 -16.73
C ILE A 86 -33.60 -2.27 -16.02
N PHE A 87 -33.60 -1.94 -14.73
CA PHE A 87 -34.84 -1.71 -13.96
C PHE A 87 -35.51 -0.37 -14.25
N LEU A 88 -34.77 0.72 -14.48
CA LEU A 88 -35.35 1.98 -14.98
C LEU A 88 -36.04 1.78 -16.34
N GLY A 89 -35.49 0.93 -17.21
CA GLY A 89 -36.16 0.52 -18.45
C GLY A 89 -37.41 -0.32 -18.19
N ILE A 90 -37.42 -1.17 -17.17
CA ILE A 90 -38.56 -2.02 -16.77
C ILE A 90 -39.66 -1.22 -16.04
N GLU A 91 -39.30 -0.20 -15.24
CA GLU A 91 -40.20 0.73 -14.58
C GLU A 91 -40.74 1.76 -15.57
N ALA A 92 -39.93 2.26 -16.51
CA ALA A 92 -40.42 3.01 -17.66
C ALA A 92 -41.36 2.16 -18.53
N LEU A 93 -41.08 0.86 -18.67
CA LEU A 93 -42.01 -0.09 -19.29
C LEU A 93 -43.25 -0.38 -18.43
N ALA A 94 -43.19 -0.24 -17.10
CA ALA A 94 -44.35 -0.34 -16.22
C ALA A 94 -45.22 0.93 -16.28
N LEU A 95 -44.61 2.09 -16.49
CA LEU A 95 -45.29 3.33 -16.87
C LEU A 95 -45.99 3.17 -18.24
N ILE A 96 -45.36 2.45 -19.19
CA ILE A 96 -45.96 2.08 -20.47
C ILE A 96 -47.02 0.97 -20.31
N ARG A 97 -46.90 0.05 -19.32
CA ARG A 97 -47.94 -0.95 -18.97
C ARG A 97 -49.24 -0.28 -18.53
N ALA A 98 -49.15 0.83 -17.80
CA ALA A 98 -50.31 1.60 -17.38
C ALA A 98 -51.02 2.28 -18.57
N LEU A 99 -50.32 2.50 -19.69
CA LEU A 99 -50.83 3.26 -20.83
C LEU A 99 -51.32 2.43 -22.03
N ARG A 100 -50.96 1.14 -22.18
CA ARG A 100 -51.29 0.35 -23.39
C ARG A 100 -51.53 -1.14 -23.14
N GLY A 101 -52.63 -1.53 -22.52
CA GLY A 101 -52.98 -2.93 -22.22
C GLY A 101 -52.80 -3.91 -23.39
N VAL A 102 -51.66 -4.63 -23.44
CA VAL A 102 -51.36 -5.59 -24.51
C VAL A 102 -50.72 -6.88 -23.96
N ARG A 103 -51.27 -8.03 -24.40
CA ARG A 103 -50.96 -9.43 -24.00
C ARG A 103 -49.62 -10.01 -24.54
N ILE A 104 -48.61 -9.19 -24.84
CA ILE A 104 -47.31 -9.68 -25.39
C ILE A 104 -46.35 -10.21 -24.28
N ILE A 105 -46.79 -10.23 -23.02
CA ILE A 105 -45.87 -10.20 -21.86
C ILE A 105 -45.50 -11.58 -21.27
N ALA A 106 -46.16 -12.69 -21.66
CA ALA A 106 -45.83 -14.01 -21.12
C ALA A 106 -44.40 -14.49 -21.50
N ARG A 107 -43.89 -14.09 -22.67
CA ARG A 107 -42.50 -14.40 -23.10
C ARG A 107 -41.44 -13.54 -22.40
N ILE A 108 -41.77 -12.32 -22.00
CA ILE A 108 -40.83 -11.36 -21.39
C ILE A 108 -40.68 -11.63 -19.88
N VAL A 109 -41.72 -12.12 -19.21
CA VAL A 109 -41.64 -12.57 -17.80
C VAL A 109 -40.73 -13.80 -17.64
N LYS A 110 -40.70 -14.70 -18.64
CA LYS A 110 -39.68 -15.77 -18.71
C LYS A 110 -38.26 -15.20 -18.81
N PHE A 111 -38.06 -14.10 -19.54
CA PHE A 111 -36.77 -13.41 -19.65
C PHE A 111 -36.34 -12.71 -18.35
N ALA A 112 -37.29 -12.14 -17.59
CA ALA A 112 -37.02 -11.56 -16.26
C ALA A 112 -36.67 -12.63 -15.20
N ARG A 113 -37.28 -13.82 -15.27
CA ARG A 113 -36.85 -15.00 -14.49
C ARG A 113 -35.46 -15.49 -14.91
N PHE A 114 -35.12 -15.40 -16.19
CA PHE A 114 -33.77 -15.68 -16.72
C PHE A 114 -32.73 -14.63 -16.27
N ALA A 115 -33.13 -13.38 -16.07
CA ALA A 115 -32.25 -12.31 -15.56
C ALA A 115 -31.91 -12.48 -14.06
N ARG A 116 -32.76 -13.15 -13.28
CA ARG A 116 -32.48 -13.56 -11.89
C ARG A 116 -31.31 -14.56 -11.82
N TYR A 117 -31.16 -15.41 -12.86
CA TYR A 117 -29.97 -16.22 -13.07
C TYR A 117 -28.72 -15.40 -13.46
N GLY A 118 -28.86 -14.15 -13.89
CA GLY A 118 -27.73 -13.30 -14.31
C GLY A 118 -26.80 -12.85 -13.19
N ARG A 119 -27.27 -12.78 -11.93
CA ARG A 119 -26.43 -12.52 -10.74
C ARG A 119 -25.64 -13.78 -10.36
N LEU A 120 -26.32 -14.94 -10.38
CA LEU A 120 -25.73 -16.25 -10.14
C LEU A 120 -24.75 -16.65 -11.25
N LEU A 121 -25.07 -16.41 -12.53
CA LEU A 121 -24.18 -16.61 -13.68
C LEU A 121 -22.98 -15.66 -13.67
N ARG A 122 -23.13 -14.41 -13.19
CA ARG A 122 -22.00 -13.49 -12.99
C ARG A 122 -21.07 -13.99 -11.89
N LEU A 123 -21.60 -14.42 -10.74
CA LEU A 123 -20.82 -15.00 -9.64
C LEU A 123 -20.17 -16.33 -10.03
N LEU A 124 -20.93 -17.24 -10.66
CA LEU A 124 -20.44 -18.53 -11.16
C LEU A 124 -19.39 -18.35 -12.27
N ARG A 125 -19.52 -17.37 -13.18
CA ARG A 125 -18.50 -17.08 -14.21
C ARG A 125 -17.31 -16.28 -13.70
N PHE A 126 -17.48 -15.41 -12.71
CA PHE A 126 -16.37 -14.72 -12.01
C PHE A 126 -15.52 -15.74 -11.24
N GLY A 127 -16.18 -16.69 -10.56
CA GLY A 127 -15.53 -17.85 -9.93
C GLY A 127 -14.91 -18.82 -10.94
N ALA A 128 -15.57 -19.09 -12.07
CA ALA A 128 -15.09 -20.06 -13.07
C ALA A 128 -14.05 -19.49 -14.06
N ARG A 129 -13.93 -18.16 -14.22
CA ARG A 129 -12.98 -17.54 -15.14
C ARG A 129 -12.38 -16.28 -14.54
N ALA A 130 -11.19 -16.43 -13.95
CA ALA A 130 -10.35 -15.29 -13.59
C ALA A 130 -10.16 -14.36 -14.81
N PRO A 131 -10.38 -13.03 -14.65
CA PRO A 131 -10.17 -12.04 -15.70
C PRO A 131 -8.82 -12.21 -16.40
N ARG A 132 -8.73 -12.02 -17.72
CA ARG A 132 -7.46 -12.26 -18.45
C ARG A 132 -6.33 -11.32 -18.02
N PHE A 133 -6.61 -10.18 -17.40
CA PHE A 133 -5.57 -9.33 -16.76
C PHE A 133 -4.97 -9.96 -15.48
N ILE A 134 -5.67 -10.90 -14.83
CA ILE A 134 -5.11 -11.79 -13.80
C ILE A 134 -4.30 -12.91 -14.47
N ARG A 135 -4.70 -13.35 -15.68
CA ARG A 135 -3.91 -14.24 -16.55
C ARG A 135 -2.84 -13.51 -17.38
N VAL A 136 -2.10 -12.56 -16.79
CA VAL A 136 -0.79 -12.15 -17.32
C VAL A 136 0.20 -13.30 -17.09
N ARG A 137 -0.06 -14.45 -17.70
CA ARG A 137 0.72 -15.69 -17.60
C ARG A 137 2.01 -15.61 -18.45
N LYS A 138 2.15 -14.61 -19.33
CA LYS A 138 3.29 -14.48 -20.26
C LYS A 138 4.19 -13.25 -20.07
N GLN A 139 3.91 -12.32 -19.16
CA GLN A 139 4.72 -11.09 -19.03
C GLN A 139 5.18 -10.71 -17.62
N VAL A 140 5.06 -11.58 -16.62
CA VAL A 140 6.06 -11.54 -15.54
C VAL A 140 7.33 -12.17 -16.12
N LYS A 141 8.08 -11.39 -16.92
CA LYS A 141 9.46 -11.73 -17.29
C LYS A 141 10.13 -12.26 -16.03
N LYS A 142 10.91 -13.35 -16.14
CA LYS A 142 11.81 -13.88 -15.09
C LYS A 142 12.61 -12.71 -14.50
N GLY A 143 12.02 -11.99 -13.55
CA GLY A 143 12.60 -10.81 -12.96
C GLY A 143 13.63 -11.34 -12.00
N LYS A 144 14.91 -11.01 -12.22
CA LYS A 144 15.95 -11.30 -11.25
C LYS A 144 15.45 -10.78 -9.89
N ILE A 145 15.38 -11.67 -8.90
CA ILE A 145 15.11 -11.28 -7.52
C ILE A 145 16.17 -10.22 -7.18
N ARG A 146 15.73 -8.98 -6.95
CA ARG A 146 16.65 -7.95 -6.44
C ARG A 146 17.16 -8.45 -5.10
N LYS A 147 18.45 -8.80 -5.02
CA LYS A 147 19.05 -9.46 -3.85
C LYS A 147 19.03 -8.58 -2.60
N VAL A 148 19.15 -7.24 -2.74
CA VAL A 148 19.13 -6.26 -1.63
C VAL A 148 18.62 -4.92 -2.17
N GLN A 149 17.77 -4.20 -1.43
CA GLN A 149 17.35 -2.83 -1.79
C GLN A 149 18.45 -1.81 -1.42
N PRO A 150 18.64 -0.70 -2.17
CA PRO A 150 19.77 0.22 -1.95
C PRO A 150 19.88 0.77 -0.52
N HIS A 151 18.76 1.08 0.13
CA HIS A 151 18.72 1.60 1.50
C HIS A 151 18.92 0.54 2.60
N GLU A 152 18.64 -0.73 2.32
CA GLU A 152 18.91 -1.83 3.28
C GLU A 152 20.41 -1.94 3.58
N LYS A 153 21.27 -1.42 2.70
CA LYS A 153 22.71 -1.27 2.96
C LYS A 153 23.05 -0.11 3.91
N GLU A 154 22.16 0.87 4.04
CA GLU A 154 22.32 2.02 4.93
C GLU A 154 21.75 1.76 6.34
N LEU A 155 20.86 0.76 6.47
CA LEU A 155 20.36 0.27 7.75
C LEU A 155 21.43 -0.53 8.49
N LYS A 156 21.55 -0.30 9.80
CA LYS A 156 22.51 -1.03 10.64
C LYS A 156 21.91 -2.36 11.08
N LYS A 157 22.63 -3.46 10.87
CA LYS A 157 22.24 -4.81 11.35
C LYS A 157 22.53 -4.96 12.84
N THR A 158 21.66 -4.42 13.68
CA THR A 158 21.85 -4.40 15.13
C THR A 158 21.11 -5.52 15.86
N LEU A 159 20.06 -6.10 15.26
CA LEU A 159 19.13 -6.95 16.00
C LEU A 159 19.60 -8.41 16.06
N SER A 160 19.71 -8.93 17.27
CA SER A 160 20.05 -10.33 17.57
C SER A 160 18.79 -11.20 17.66
N PHE A 161 18.95 -12.52 17.76
CA PHE A 161 17.83 -13.45 17.93
C PHE A 161 16.99 -13.14 19.18
N LYS A 162 17.64 -12.95 20.35
CA LYS A 162 16.93 -12.66 21.61
C LYS A 162 16.10 -11.37 21.51
N VAL A 163 16.66 -10.35 20.87
CA VAL A 163 15.98 -9.07 20.66
C VAL A 163 14.75 -9.24 19.77
N ILE A 164 14.88 -9.90 18.61
CA ILE A 164 13.73 -10.11 17.72
C ILE A 164 12.68 -11.01 18.37
N LEU A 165 13.08 -12.02 19.14
CA LEU A 165 12.16 -12.87 19.88
C LEU A 165 11.31 -12.04 20.85
N LEU A 166 11.93 -11.21 21.69
CA LEU A 166 11.23 -10.36 22.64
C LEU A 166 10.35 -9.31 21.95
N ILE A 167 10.84 -8.68 20.88
CA ILE A 167 10.02 -7.75 20.07
C ILE A 167 8.82 -8.46 19.46
N THR A 168 9.00 -9.70 18.98
CA THR A 168 7.91 -10.52 18.41
C THR A 168 6.86 -10.83 19.49
N ILE A 169 7.30 -11.24 20.68
CA ILE A 169 6.41 -11.52 21.81
C ILE A 169 5.57 -10.28 22.12
N ASN A 170 6.23 -9.15 22.37
CA ASN A 170 5.58 -7.89 22.71
C ASN A 170 4.67 -7.32 21.61
N SER A 171 4.99 -7.54 20.33
CA SER A 171 4.18 -6.98 19.24
C SER A 171 2.95 -7.82 18.89
N ILE A 172 2.97 -9.13 19.21
CA ILE A 172 1.81 -10.02 19.07
C ILE A 172 0.93 -9.96 20.33
N MET A 173 1.52 -9.81 21.52
CA MET A 173 0.79 -9.60 22.78
C MET A 173 0.23 -8.17 22.84
N GLY A 174 -0.77 -7.90 21.99
CA GLY A 174 -1.56 -6.69 21.96
C GLY A 174 -2.63 -6.68 23.06
N THR A 175 -3.81 -6.17 22.74
CA THR A 175 -4.96 -6.13 23.66
C THR A 175 -5.58 -7.52 23.90
N GLY A 176 -5.47 -8.45 22.95
CA GLY A 176 -6.23 -9.69 22.97
C GLY A 176 -6.06 -10.55 24.22
N ILE A 177 -4.83 -10.77 24.67
CA ILE A 177 -4.57 -11.58 25.87
C ILE A 177 -5.14 -10.93 27.15
N TRP A 178 -5.33 -9.61 27.17
CA TRP A 178 -5.76 -8.87 28.36
C TRP A 178 -7.27 -8.66 28.43
N PHE A 179 -7.94 -8.63 27.28
CA PHE A 179 -9.38 -8.36 27.18
C PHE A 179 -10.19 -9.61 26.78
N LEU A 180 -9.66 -10.44 25.88
CA LEU A 180 -10.46 -11.44 25.18
C LEU A 180 -10.57 -12.77 25.94
N THR A 181 -9.87 -12.93 27.06
CA THR A 181 -10.04 -14.09 27.94
C THR A 181 -11.46 -14.16 28.52
N SER A 182 -12.04 -13.03 28.95
CA SER A 182 -13.44 -12.98 29.40
C SER A 182 -14.42 -13.18 28.23
N ALA A 183 -14.11 -12.65 27.05
CA ALA A 183 -14.90 -12.89 25.84
C ALA A 183 -14.95 -14.37 25.44
N GLY A 184 -13.82 -15.09 25.55
CA GLY A 184 -13.78 -16.54 25.34
C GLY A 184 -14.72 -17.28 26.30
N ALA A 185 -14.64 -16.96 27.60
CA ALA A 185 -15.52 -17.52 28.62
C ALA A 185 -16.99 -17.16 28.38
N LYS A 186 -17.28 -15.94 27.93
CA LYS A 186 -18.65 -15.48 27.63
C LYS A 186 -19.34 -16.31 26.55
N HIS A 187 -18.59 -16.73 25.53
CA HIS A 187 -19.17 -17.43 24.39
C HIS A 187 -19.15 -18.96 24.52
N ALA A 188 -18.17 -19.53 25.22
CA ALA A 188 -18.01 -20.98 25.32
C ALA A 188 -17.81 -21.51 26.76
N GLY A 189 -17.91 -20.68 27.79
CA GLY A 189 -17.68 -21.07 29.18
C GLY A 189 -16.27 -21.67 29.38
N PRO A 190 -16.11 -22.63 30.30
CA PRO A 190 -14.86 -23.36 30.50
C PRO A 190 -14.36 -24.06 29.22
N ALA A 191 -15.26 -24.53 28.36
CA ALA A 191 -14.91 -25.14 27.07
C ALA A 191 -14.16 -24.20 26.10
N SER A 192 -14.12 -22.88 26.38
CA SER A 192 -13.27 -21.93 25.65
C SER A 192 -11.77 -22.28 25.69
N LEU A 193 -11.32 -23.09 26.66
CA LEU A 193 -9.94 -23.62 26.68
C LEU A 193 -9.62 -24.46 25.43
N VAL A 194 -10.60 -25.18 24.89
CA VAL A 194 -10.44 -25.90 23.62
C VAL A 194 -10.23 -24.90 22.48
N SER A 195 -10.98 -23.80 22.47
CA SER A 195 -10.81 -22.70 21.50
C SER A 195 -9.41 -22.10 21.56
N TRP A 196 -8.89 -21.84 22.76
CA TRP A 196 -7.53 -21.35 22.98
C TRP A 196 -6.47 -22.32 22.47
N GLY A 197 -6.63 -23.62 22.73
CA GLY A 197 -5.74 -24.66 22.23
C GLY A 197 -5.74 -24.76 20.70
N VAL A 198 -6.93 -24.82 20.09
CA VAL A 198 -7.08 -24.91 18.62
C VAL A 198 -6.52 -23.66 17.94
N LEU A 199 -6.86 -22.47 18.42
CA LEU A 199 -6.33 -21.21 17.88
C LEU A 199 -4.81 -21.14 18.00
N SER A 200 -4.25 -21.57 19.14
CA SER A 200 -2.80 -21.62 19.36
C SER A 200 -2.08 -22.47 18.33
N LEU A 201 -2.60 -23.67 18.03
CA LEU A 201 -2.03 -24.56 17.02
C LEU A 201 -2.07 -23.94 15.62
N ILE A 202 -3.20 -23.33 15.25
CA ILE A 202 -3.36 -22.64 13.97
C ILE A 202 -2.40 -21.46 13.86
N SER A 203 -2.26 -20.67 14.92
CA SER A 203 -1.38 -19.50 14.99
C SER A 203 0.10 -19.87 14.86
N VAL A 204 0.54 -20.95 15.53
CA VAL A 204 1.91 -21.48 15.35
C VAL A 204 2.13 -21.90 13.90
N TYR A 205 1.16 -22.54 13.26
CA TYR A 205 1.26 -22.91 11.85
C TYR A 205 1.35 -21.68 10.91
N ILE A 206 0.58 -20.61 11.19
CA ILE A 206 0.70 -19.33 10.47
C ILE A 206 2.11 -18.75 10.65
N ALA A 207 2.64 -18.73 11.88
CA ALA A 207 3.99 -18.25 12.17
C ALA A 207 5.06 -19.03 11.39
N MET A 208 4.88 -20.35 11.24
CA MET A 208 5.76 -21.17 10.39
C MET A 208 5.66 -20.76 8.91
N CYS A 209 4.46 -20.47 8.40
CA CYS A 209 4.29 -20.00 7.02
C CYS A 209 4.99 -18.65 6.79
N PHE A 210 4.84 -17.71 7.72
CA PHE A 210 5.60 -16.45 7.72
C PHE A 210 7.11 -16.71 7.80
N GLY A 211 7.52 -17.67 8.62
CA GLY A 211 8.91 -18.13 8.77
C GLY A 211 9.54 -18.57 7.44
N GLU A 212 8.83 -19.36 6.62
CA GLU A 212 9.34 -19.77 5.30
C GLU A 212 9.54 -18.55 4.39
N LEU A 213 8.54 -17.68 4.28
CA LEU A 213 8.58 -16.52 3.41
C LEU A 213 9.66 -15.49 3.81
N VAL A 214 9.77 -15.18 5.10
CA VAL A 214 10.79 -14.25 5.60
C VAL A 214 12.20 -14.83 5.47
N SER A 215 12.35 -16.16 5.58
CA SER A 215 13.66 -16.81 5.36
C SER A 215 14.16 -16.65 3.92
N MET A 216 13.23 -16.68 2.95
CA MET A 216 13.48 -16.53 1.53
C MET A 216 13.68 -15.07 1.12
N PHE A 217 12.90 -14.15 1.72
CA PHE A 217 12.88 -12.73 1.36
C PHE A 217 13.03 -11.84 2.61
N PRO A 218 14.21 -11.83 3.26
CA PRO A 218 14.44 -11.08 4.50
C PRO A 218 14.62 -9.58 4.23
N LYS A 219 13.53 -8.90 3.88
CA LYS A 219 13.51 -7.48 3.50
C LYS A 219 12.57 -6.68 4.39
N ALA A 220 12.86 -5.38 4.51
CA ALA A 220 12.06 -4.44 5.31
C ALA A 220 10.58 -4.37 4.88
N GLY A 221 10.28 -4.68 3.62
CA GLY A 221 8.92 -4.65 3.08
C GLY A 221 7.98 -5.76 3.58
N GLY A 222 8.50 -6.80 4.25
CA GLY A 222 7.68 -7.88 4.83
C GLY A 222 6.63 -8.44 3.86
N VAL A 223 5.35 -8.38 4.26
CA VAL A 223 4.21 -8.89 3.47
C VAL A 223 4.11 -8.30 2.06
N TYR A 224 4.48 -7.02 1.86
CA TYR A 224 4.53 -6.38 0.54
C TYR A 224 5.55 -7.07 -0.37
N GLU A 225 6.72 -7.44 0.15
CA GLU A 225 7.74 -8.13 -0.63
C GLU A 225 7.29 -9.57 -0.96
N PHE A 226 6.64 -10.28 -0.03
CA PHE A 226 6.10 -11.62 -0.31
C PHE A 226 5.08 -11.57 -1.45
N ALA A 227 4.15 -10.62 -1.37
CA ALA A 227 3.15 -10.38 -2.38
C ALA A 227 3.76 -9.99 -3.74
N LYS A 228 4.83 -9.19 -3.73
CA LYS A 228 5.55 -8.81 -4.95
C LYS A 228 6.19 -10.00 -5.65
N GLN A 229 6.71 -10.96 -4.89
CA GLN A 229 7.30 -12.17 -5.46
C GLN A 229 6.24 -13.14 -6.00
N ALA A 230 5.04 -13.19 -5.39
CA ALA A 230 3.97 -14.11 -5.76
C ALA A 230 3.01 -13.56 -6.85
N TYR A 231 2.51 -12.33 -6.67
CA TYR A 231 1.43 -11.72 -7.46
C TYR A 231 1.90 -10.65 -8.44
N GLY A 232 3.07 -10.06 -8.20
CA GLY A 232 3.60 -8.96 -9.00
C GLY A 232 3.17 -7.57 -8.50
N ARG A 233 3.49 -6.55 -9.30
CA ARG A 233 3.59 -5.15 -8.86
C ARG A 233 2.28 -4.51 -8.36
N PHE A 234 1.16 -4.76 -9.02
CA PHE A 234 -0.14 -4.16 -8.65
C PHE A 234 -0.65 -4.74 -7.33
N TRP A 235 -0.79 -6.06 -7.25
CA TRP A 235 -1.28 -6.74 -6.06
C TRP A 235 -0.35 -6.58 -4.86
N SER A 236 0.97 -6.49 -5.08
CA SER A 236 1.88 -6.14 -3.99
C SER A 236 1.59 -4.77 -3.42
N PHE A 237 1.33 -3.77 -4.26
CA PHE A 237 0.95 -2.45 -3.76
C PHE A 237 -0.36 -2.51 -2.98
N VAL A 238 -1.40 -3.19 -3.49
CA VAL A 238 -2.69 -3.31 -2.77
C VAL A 238 -2.48 -3.94 -1.40
N ILE A 239 -1.74 -5.05 -1.30
CA ILE A 239 -1.46 -5.72 -0.03
C ILE A 239 -0.62 -4.82 0.90
N GLY A 240 0.41 -4.16 0.37
CA GLY A 240 1.22 -3.22 1.15
C GLY A 240 0.43 -2.00 1.64
N TRP A 241 -0.52 -1.50 0.83
CA TRP A 241 -1.43 -0.41 1.18
C TRP A 241 -2.39 -0.85 2.28
N THR A 242 -3.07 -1.99 2.11
CA THR A 242 -3.95 -2.60 3.14
C THR A 242 -3.20 -2.81 4.44
N THR A 243 -1.96 -3.33 4.39
CA THR A 243 -1.14 -3.55 5.59
C THR A 243 -0.74 -2.24 6.26
N SER A 244 -0.48 -1.18 5.48
CA SER A 244 -0.17 0.14 6.05
C SER A 244 -1.38 0.71 6.81
N ILE A 245 -2.59 0.54 6.27
CA ILE A 245 -3.84 0.93 6.94
C ILE A 245 -4.05 0.08 8.18
N ALA A 246 -3.97 -1.25 8.06
CA ALA A 246 -4.14 -2.18 9.18
C ALA A 246 -3.17 -1.87 10.32
N GLY A 247 -1.89 -1.60 10.03
CA GLY A 247 -0.92 -1.19 11.04
C GLY A 247 -1.26 0.14 11.70
N SER A 248 -1.83 1.10 10.96
CA SER A 248 -2.26 2.39 11.51
C SER A 248 -3.49 2.25 12.42
N VAL A 249 -4.45 1.42 12.01
CA VAL A 249 -5.63 1.05 12.81
C VAL A 249 -5.21 0.30 14.07
N THR A 250 -4.27 -0.65 13.97
CA THR A 250 -3.72 -1.40 15.10
C THR A 250 -3.12 -0.46 16.16
N ILE A 251 -2.31 0.52 15.74
CA ILE A 251 -1.69 1.47 16.69
C ILE A 251 -2.76 2.30 17.41
N ALA A 252 -3.75 2.81 16.68
CA ALA A 252 -4.83 3.57 17.29
C ALA A 252 -5.66 2.70 18.24
N MET A 253 -5.97 1.46 17.84
CA MET A 253 -6.70 0.47 18.64
C MET A 253 -5.96 0.15 19.94
N LEU A 254 -4.66 -0.18 19.87
CA LEU A 254 -3.87 -0.52 21.06
C LEU A 254 -3.77 0.66 22.03
N LEU A 255 -3.59 1.89 21.55
CA LEU A 255 -3.55 3.07 22.42
C LEU A 255 -4.86 3.30 23.16
N LEU A 256 -5.97 3.24 22.42
CA LEU A 256 -7.29 3.43 23.02
C LEU A 256 -7.67 2.27 23.94
N GLY A 257 -7.31 1.04 23.57
CA GLY A 257 -7.46 -0.13 24.42
C GLY A 257 -6.65 0.00 25.73
N ALA A 258 -5.38 0.43 25.66
CA ALA A 258 -4.58 0.68 26.85
C ALA A 258 -5.28 1.68 27.79
N LEU A 259 -5.71 2.82 27.25
CA LEU A 259 -6.37 3.87 28.03
C LEU A 259 -7.71 3.43 28.60
N GLN A 260 -8.50 2.67 27.84
CA GLN A 260 -9.77 2.09 28.30
C GLN A 260 -9.55 1.06 29.41
N TYR A 261 -8.46 0.29 29.37
CA TYR A 261 -8.14 -0.64 30.45
C TYR A 261 -7.78 0.07 31.75
N LEU A 262 -7.03 1.18 31.64
CA LEU A 262 -6.60 1.97 32.78
C LEU A 262 -7.76 2.79 33.39
N ILE A 263 -8.58 3.39 32.53
CA ILE A 263 -9.72 4.23 32.87
C ILE A 263 -10.92 3.67 32.09
N PRO A 264 -11.79 2.84 32.69
CA PRO A 264 -12.85 2.11 31.98
C PRO A 264 -14.05 3.01 31.61
N LEU A 265 -13.82 4.02 30.77
CA LEU A 265 -14.87 4.83 30.15
C LEU A 265 -15.06 4.36 28.70
N LYS A 266 -16.31 4.09 28.30
CA LYS A 266 -16.61 3.49 26.99
C LYS A 266 -16.29 4.42 25.81
N TYR A 267 -16.50 5.72 26.00
CA TYR A 267 -16.17 6.77 25.03
C TYR A 267 -15.67 8.00 25.79
N SER A 268 -14.43 8.39 25.55
CA SER A 268 -13.90 9.60 26.17
C SER A 268 -13.00 10.38 25.23
N PHE A 269 -13.40 11.62 24.93
CA PHE A 269 -12.53 12.58 24.24
C PHE A 269 -11.26 12.88 25.02
N THR A 270 -11.21 12.57 26.32
CA THR A 270 -10.02 12.70 27.18
C THR A 270 -8.87 11.79 26.74
N TYR A 271 -9.15 10.68 26.04
CA TYR A 271 -8.11 9.76 25.55
C TYR A 271 -7.28 10.34 24.40
N ILE A 272 -7.88 11.21 23.59
CA ILE A 272 -7.27 11.75 22.38
C ILE A 272 -5.95 12.48 22.67
N PRO A 273 -5.88 13.47 23.59
CA PRO A 273 -4.62 14.17 23.87
C PRO A 273 -3.52 13.24 24.39
N ILE A 274 -3.87 12.28 25.27
CA ILE A 274 -2.92 11.32 25.84
C ILE A 274 -2.40 10.39 24.75
N ALA A 275 -3.27 9.86 23.89
CA ALA A 275 -2.90 9.02 22.76
C ALA A 275 -1.98 9.76 21.78
N ILE A 276 -2.30 11.02 21.42
CA ILE A 276 -1.45 11.84 20.55
C ILE A 276 -0.07 12.07 21.18
N PHE A 277 -0.01 12.37 22.49
CA PHE A 277 1.25 12.51 23.20
C PHE A 277 2.10 11.22 23.12
N LEU A 278 1.50 10.06 23.37
CA LEU A 278 2.19 8.77 23.28
C LEU A 278 2.66 8.45 21.85
N ILE A 279 1.85 8.77 20.83
CA ILE A 279 2.23 8.63 19.42
C ILE A 279 3.49 9.46 19.13
N ILE A 280 3.52 10.72 19.56
CA ILE A 280 4.66 11.62 19.34
C ILE A 280 5.89 11.11 20.11
N ALA A 281 5.72 10.71 21.37
CA ALA A 281 6.81 10.20 22.21
C ALA A 281 7.46 8.94 21.61
N PHE A 282 6.67 7.92 21.23
CA PHE A 282 7.22 6.71 20.63
C PHE A 282 7.73 6.94 19.20
N SER A 283 7.14 7.88 18.46
CA SER A 283 7.67 8.28 17.15
C SER A 283 9.02 8.99 17.27
N TYR A 284 9.25 9.74 18.35
CA TYR A 284 10.55 10.32 18.66
C TYR A 284 11.59 9.22 18.96
N VAL A 285 11.21 8.19 19.72
CA VAL A 285 12.06 7.00 19.93
C VAL A 285 12.40 6.32 18.61
N ALA A 286 11.41 6.13 17.71
CA ALA A 286 11.64 5.59 16.38
C ALA A 286 12.55 6.49 15.52
N PHE A 287 12.43 7.81 15.66
CA PHE A 287 13.26 8.79 14.96
C PHE A 287 14.73 8.73 15.41
N ARG A 288 15.00 8.53 16.71
CA ARG A 288 16.36 8.39 17.28
C ARG A 288 17.11 7.15 16.79
N GLY A 289 16.40 6.20 16.19
CA GLY A 289 16.97 5.05 15.48
C GLY A 289 16.86 3.74 16.24
N MET A 290 17.16 2.64 15.55
CA MET A 290 16.85 1.28 16.00
C MET A 290 17.56 0.85 17.29
N GLN A 291 18.73 1.41 17.61
CA GLN A 291 19.43 1.10 18.87
C GLN A 291 18.65 1.57 20.09
N THR A 292 18.16 2.82 20.07
CA THR A 292 17.32 3.37 21.15
C THR A 292 15.97 2.67 21.20
N SER A 293 15.35 2.43 20.04
CA SER A 293 14.08 1.70 19.97
C SER A 293 14.19 0.29 20.55
N THR A 294 15.31 -0.42 20.30
CA THR A 294 15.53 -1.78 20.81
C THR A 294 15.49 -1.81 22.34
N VAL A 295 16.13 -0.87 23.03
CA VAL A 295 16.13 -0.83 24.50
C VAL A 295 14.71 -0.68 25.02
N VAL A 296 13.97 0.30 24.51
CA VAL A 296 12.57 0.56 24.91
C VAL A 296 11.68 -0.66 24.67
N LEU A 297 11.76 -1.28 23.49
CA LEU A 297 10.92 -2.42 23.13
C LEU A 297 11.25 -3.68 23.94
N VAL A 298 12.54 -3.92 24.23
CA VAL A 298 12.96 -5.05 25.07
C VAL A 298 12.51 -4.85 26.51
N THR A 299 12.60 -3.62 27.04
CA THR A 299 12.09 -3.32 28.39
C THR A 299 10.60 -3.61 28.50
N PHE A 300 9.78 -3.12 27.55
CA PHE A 300 8.35 -3.42 27.54
C PHE A 300 8.07 -4.92 27.43
N ALA A 301 8.78 -5.64 26.55
CA ALA A 301 8.62 -7.08 26.41
C ALA A 301 8.89 -7.85 27.72
N ILE A 302 9.92 -7.45 28.47
CA ILE A 302 10.23 -8.05 29.77
C ILE A 302 9.13 -7.75 30.77
N ILE A 303 8.67 -6.49 30.87
CA ILE A 303 7.57 -6.10 31.76
C ILE A 303 6.32 -6.92 31.44
N THR A 304 5.97 -7.03 30.17
CA THR A 304 4.81 -7.81 29.70
C THR A 304 4.92 -9.28 30.06
N LEU A 305 6.07 -9.90 29.81
CA LEU A 305 6.28 -11.31 30.14
C LEU A 305 6.18 -11.55 31.66
N THR A 306 6.80 -10.67 32.46
CA THR A 306 6.73 -10.72 33.91
C THR A 306 5.28 -10.57 34.39
N ALA A 307 4.53 -9.59 33.85
CA ALA A 307 3.14 -9.34 34.23
C ALA A 307 2.23 -10.55 33.96
N VAL A 308 2.38 -11.21 32.80
CA VAL A 308 1.58 -12.42 32.51
C VAL A 308 1.96 -13.57 33.45
N VAL A 309 3.25 -13.82 33.62
CA VAL A 309 3.72 -14.92 34.48
C VAL A 309 3.30 -14.69 35.95
N SER A 310 3.31 -13.44 36.42
CA SER A 310 2.86 -13.09 37.77
C SER A 310 1.36 -13.23 38.02
N ILE A 311 0.53 -13.35 36.97
CA ILE A 311 -0.89 -13.72 37.12
C ILE A 311 -1.04 -15.24 37.08
N ILE A 312 -0.35 -15.91 36.13
CA ILE A 312 -0.50 -17.35 35.92
C ILE A 312 -0.05 -18.14 37.16
N ILE A 313 1.10 -17.81 37.76
CA ILE A 313 1.65 -18.59 38.89
C ILE A 313 0.71 -18.60 40.10
N PRO A 314 0.25 -17.45 40.65
CA PRO A 314 -0.76 -17.45 41.72
C PRO A 314 -2.10 -18.03 41.29
N GLY A 315 -2.43 -17.94 40.00
CA GLY A 315 -3.64 -18.56 39.44
C GLY A 315 -3.66 -20.09 39.56
N PHE A 316 -2.50 -20.75 39.53
CA PHE A 316 -2.40 -22.18 39.87
C PHE A 316 -2.54 -22.46 41.36
N ILE A 317 -2.06 -21.57 42.22
CA ILE A 317 -2.16 -21.71 43.68
C ILE A 317 -3.62 -21.56 44.13
N ASN A 318 -4.35 -20.61 43.54
CA ASN A 318 -5.75 -20.33 43.84
C ASN A 318 -6.74 -21.13 42.99
N PHE A 319 -6.25 -22.13 42.26
CA PHE A 319 -7.04 -22.88 41.29
C PHE A 319 -8.08 -23.77 41.97
N LYS A 320 -9.35 -23.60 41.63
CA LYS A 320 -10.46 -24.42 42.10
C LYS A 320 -11.03 -25.21 40.92
N PRO A 321 -10.79 -26.53 40.82
CA PRO A 321 -11.27 -27.36 39.70
C PRO A 321 -12.79 -27.30 39.50
N GLY A 322 -13.56 -27.14 40.59
CA GLY A 322 -15.02 -27.00 40.53
C GLY A 322 -15.51 -25.80 39.71
N ASN A 323 -14.69 -24.76 39.52
CA ASN A 323 -15.06 -23.62 38.67
C ASN A 323 -15.12 -23.97 37.18
N LEU A 324 -14.53 -25.10 36.77
CA LEU A 324 -14.59 -25.61 35.40
C LEU A 324 -15.74 -26.59 35.18
N ASP A 325 -16.53 -26.91 36.21
CA ASP A 325 -17.67 -27.82 36.11
C ASP A 325 -19.01 -27.03 36.12
N PRO A 326 -19.95 -27.33 35.20
CA PRO A 326 -19.80 -28.22 34.05
C PRO A 326 -18.89 -27.60 32.97
N PHE A 327 -18.05 -28.44 32.35
CA PHE A 327 -17.08 -27.95 31.34
C PHE A 327 -17.75 -27.48 30.05
N PHE A 328 -18.73 -28.25 29.57
CA PHE A 328 -19.53 -27.93 28.40
C PHE A 328 -20.86 -27.30 28.82
N VAL A 329 -20.83 -25.99 29.11
CA VAL A 329 -22.03 -25.20 29.41
C VAL A 329 -22.83 -24.90 28.14
N PHE A 330 -22.11 -24.59 27.06
CA PHE A 330 -22.69 -24.20 25.77
C PHE A 330 -22.57 -25.33 24.74
N PRO A 331 -23.40 -25.31 23.67
CA PRO A 331 -23.27 -26.26 22.57
C PRO A 331 -21.86 -26.28 21.99
N ALA A 332 -21.40 -27.43 21.50
CA ALA A 332 -20.03 -27.58 20.94
C ALA A 332 -19.71 -26.57 19.82
N MET A 333 -20.72 -26.10 19.07
CA MET A 333 -20.54 -25.06 18.04
C MET A 333 -20.00 -23.75 18.63
N ASN A 334 -20.35 -23.42 19.88
CA ASN A 334 -19.88 -22.22 20.55
C ASN A 334 -18.37 -22.23 20.80
N VAL A 335 -17.76 -23.41 20.95
CA VAL A 335 -16.30 -23.55 21.04
C VAL A 335 -15.64 -23.03 19.75
N LEU A 336 -16.22 -23.31 18.58
CA LEU A 336 -15.71 -22.77 17.31
C LEU A 336 -15.97 -21.27 17.18
N LEU A 337 -17.12 -20.79 17.66
CA LEU A 337 -17.47 -19.37 17.66
C LEU A 337 -16.57 -18.55 18.59
N ALA A 338 -16.20 -19.07 19.76
CA ALA A 338 -15.29 -18.40 20.68
C ALA A 338 -13.92 -18.11 20.04
N ILE A 339 -13.45 -18.98 19.12
CA ILE A 339 -12.20 -18.74 18.36
C ILE A 339 -12.24 -17.40 17.62
N PHE A 340 -13.39 -16.99 17.08
CA PHE A 340 -13.52 -15.70 16.42
C PHE A 340 -13.27 -14.53 17.38
N PHE A 341 -13.83 -14.58 18.58
CA PHE A 341 -13.67 -13.54 19.59
C PHE A 341 -12.27 -13.46 20.16
N ILE A 342 -11.53 -14.57 20.25
CA ILE A 342 -10.16 -14.60 20.79
C ILE A 342 -9.06 -14.49 19.72
N ALA A 343 -9.42 -14.49 18.42
CA ALA A 343 -8.48 -14.56 17.29
C ALA A 343 -7.43 -13.45 17.30
N GLU A 344 -7.81 -12.24 17.73
CA GLU A 344 -6.93 -11.08 17.70
C GLU A 344 -5.70 -11.24 18.60
N THR A 345 -5.77 -12.09 19.63
CA THR A 345 -4.65 -12.40 20.54
C THR A 345 -3.35 -12.82 19.84
N PHE A 346 -3.44 -13.36 18.63
CA PHE A 346 -2.28 -13.81 17.86
C PHE A 346 -1.93 -12.91 16.67
N PHE A 347 -2.64 -11.81 16.44
CA PHE A 347 -2.31 -10.89 15.35
C PHE A 347 -1.07 -10.07 15.68
N GLY A 348 -0.16 -9.85 14.71
CA GLY A 348 1.04 -9.03 14.96
C GLY A 348 2.32 -9.43 14.24
N TRP A 349 2.34 -10.54 13.48
CA TRP A 349 3.58 -11.04 12.86
C TRP A 349 4.27 -10.04 11.92
N GLU A 350 3.53 -9.12 11.31
CA GLU A 350 4.05 -8.12 10.38
C GLU A 350 5.09 -7.18 11.01
N SER A 351 4.82 -6.76 12.23
CA SER A 351 5.69 -5.85 12.99
C SER A 351 7.12 -6.39 13.07
N ALA A 352 7.26 -7.67 13.40
CA ALA A 352 8.54 -8.36 13.49
C ALA A 352 9.21 -8.47 12.12
N ILE A 353 8.49 -8.91 11.08
CA ILE A 353 9.11 -9.11 9.75
C ILE A 353 9.57 -7.81 9.10
N PHE A 354 9.02 -6.64 9.46
CA PHE A 354 9.51 -5.35 8.99
C PHE A 354 10.94 -5.04 9.47
N LEU A 355 11.39 -5.69 10.55
CA LEU A 355 12.75 -5.60 11.08
C LEU A 355 13.76 -6.55 10.41
N SER A 356 13.34 -7.33 9.42
CA SER A 356 14.21 -8.33 8.77
C SER A 356 15.49 -7.72 8.21
N ALA A 357 15.45 -6.49 7.68
CA ALA A 357 16.63 -5.82 7.11
C ALA A 357 17.64 -5.37 8.18
N GLU A 358 17.18 -5.09 9.40
CA GLU A 358 18.00 -4.67 10.54
C GLU A 358 18.45 -5.85 11.43
N THR A 359 18.03 -7.07 11.06
CA THR A 359 18.33 -8.31 11.78
C THR A 359 19.62 -8.95 11.30
N LYS A 360 20.42 -9.47 12.24
CA LYS A 360 21.62 -10.27 11.94
C LYS A 360 21.18 -11.64 11.39
N ASN A 361 21.80 -12.11 10.31
CA ASN A 361 21.48 -13.41 9.69
C ASN A 361 19.95 -13.71 9.58
N PRO A 362 19.18 -12.79 8.95
CA PRO A 362 17.72 -12.81 9.06
C PRO A 362 17.09 -14.07 8.48
N SER A 363 17.68 -14.66 7.44
CA SER A 363 17.22 -15.93 6.86
C SER A 363 17.19 -17.12 7.82
N LYS A 364 17.97 -17.07 8.92
CA LYS A 364 17.99 -18.12 9.96
C LYS A 364 17.32 -17.66 11.25
N ILE A 365 17.47 -16.39 11.61
CA ILE A 365 17.00 -15.85 12.89
C ILE A 365 15.49 -15.54 12.86
N MET A 366 15.00 -14.89 11.80
CA MET A 366 13.60 -14.48 11.71
C MET A 366 12.61 -15.65 11.82
N PRO A 367 12.81 -16.79 11.14
CA PRO A 367 11.86 -17.92 11.24
C PRO A 367 11.77 -18.47 12.66
N LYS A 368 12.93 -18.62 13.33
CA LYS A 368 12.99 -19.12 14.71
C LYS A 368 12.30 -18.16 15.68
N ALA A 369 12.56 -16.85 15.54
CA ALA A 369 11.98 -15.86 16.44
C ALA A 369 10.45 -15.77 16.30
N LEU A 370 9.92 -15.85 15.07
CA LEU A 370 8.47 -15.89 14.83
C LEU A 370 7.84 -17.14 15.45
N ILE A 371 8.39 -18.33 15.19
CA ILE A 371 7.82 -19.59 15.65
C ILE A 371 7.89 -19.69 17.18
N TYR A 372 9.06 -19.46 17.78
CA TYR A 372 9.22 -19.54 19.23
C TYR A 372 8.46 -18.44 19.95
N GLY A 373 8.40 -17.22 19.39
CA GLY A 373 7.61 -16.14 19.95
C GLY A 373 6.12 -16.50 20.00
N THR A 374 5.57 -17.01 18.89
CA THR A 374 4.17 -17.46 18.85
C THR A 374 3.91 -18.66 19.74
N LEU A 375 4.85 -19.60 19.85
CA LEU A 375 4.72 -20.75 20.76
C LEU A 375 4.67 -20.31 22.24
N ILE A 376 5.53 -19.37 22.64
CA ILE A 376 5.52 -18.81 24.00
C ILE A 376 4.17 -18.15 24.29
N ILE A 377 3.66 -17.33 23.37
CA ILE A 377 2.35 -16.68 23.53
C ILE A 377 1.24 -17.72 23.61
N ALA A 378 1.26 -18.75 22.76
CA ALA A 378 0.28 -19.84 22.79
C ALA A 378 0.20 -20.50 24.17
N VAL A 379 1.35 -20.85 24.75
CA VAL A 379 1.44 -21.44 26.08
C VAL A 379 0.91 -20.48 27.15
N LEU A 380 1.35 -19.22 27.11
CA LEU A 380 0.94 -18.21 28.10
C LEU A 380 -0.55 -17.91 28.02
N SER A 381 -1.11 -17.71 26.83
CA SER A 381 -2.54 -17.42 26.65
C SER A 381 -3.43 -18.58 27.09
N PHE A 382 -3.04 -19.83 26.77
CA PHE A 382 -3.78 -21.01 27.22
C PHE A 382 -3.79 -21.10 28.76
N PHE A 383 -2.61 -21.00 29.38
CA PHE A 383 -2.51 -21.09 30.84
C PHE A 383 -3.17 -19.93 31.54
N LEU A 384 -3.10 -18.72 31.00
CA LEU A 384 -3.81 -17.56 31.54
C LEU A 384 -5.33 -17.79 31.53
N ALA A 385 -5.89 -18.26 30.42
CA ALA A 385 -7.32 -18.57 30.34
C ALA A 385 -7.72 -19.70 31.31
N LEU A 386 -6.89 -20.73 31.43
CA LEU A 386 -7.11 -21.85 32.35
C LEU A 386 -7.11 -21.37 33.81
N THR A 387 -6.07 -20.68 34.24
CA THR A 387 -5.95 -20.25 35.63
C THR A 387 -6.96 -19.16 35.96
N ALA A 388 -7.34 -18.32 35.00
CA ALA A 388 -8.37 -17.30 35.19
C ALA A 388 -9.72 -17.92 35.53
N MET A 389 -10.22 -18.83 34.69
CA MET A 389 -11.49 -19.53 34.93
C MET A 389 -11.42 -20.54 36.07
N GLY A 390 -10.23 -21.04 36.40
CA GLY A 390 -10.02 -21.84 37.60
C GLY A 390 -10.06 -21.02 38.89
N THR A 391 -9.74 -19.73 38.83
CA THR A 391 -9.73 -18.83 40.00
C THR A 391 -11.11 -18.19 40.22
N ILE A 392 -11.67 -17.57 39.17
CA ILE A 392 -12.95 -16.89 39.18
C ILE A 392 -13.97 -17.74 38.42
N PRO A 393 -15.16 -18.01 38.98
CA PRO A 393 -16.22 -18.73 38.26
C PRO A 393 -16.47 -18.12 36.87
N TRP A 394 -16.59 -18.97 35.85
CA TRP A 394 -16.61 -18.51 34.45
C TRP A 394 -17.73 -17.50 34.15
N ALA A 395 -18.89 -17.61 34.82
CA ALA A 395 -20.04 -16.74 34.64
C ALA A 395 -19.80 -15.31 35.15
N GLU A 396 -19.06 -15.17 36.25
CA GLU A 396 -18.61 -13.87 36.75
C GLU A 396 -17.49 -13.33 35.86
N PHE A 397 -16.52 -14.19 35.53
CA PHE A 397 -15.40 -13.83 34.68
C PHE A 397 -15.82 -13.35 33.29
N SER A 398 -16.88 -13.92 32.70
CA SER A 398 -17.39 -13.54 31.38
C SER A 398 -17.96 -12.14 31.27
N GLU A 399 -18.36 -11.54 32.39
CA GLU A 399 -18.89 -10.17 32.43
C GLU A 399 -17.82 -9.12 32.78
N SER A 400 -16.59 -9.57 33.05
CA SER A 400 -15.50 -8.65 33.38
C SER A 400 -15.04 -7.85 32.16
N VAL A 401 -15.00 -6.52 32.35
CA VAL A 401 -14.44 -5.54 31.41
C VAL A 401 -12.91 -5.40 31.57
N ALA A 402 -12.36 -5.79 32.73
CA ALA A 402 -10.94 -5.73 33.05
C ALA A 402 -10.48 -7.04 33.74
N PRO A 403 -10.55 -8.18 33.05
CA PRO A 403 -10.49 -9.52 33.67
C PRO A 403 -9.22 -9.78 34.46
N LEU A 404 -8.11 -9.16 34.07
CA LEU A 404 -6.82 -9.39 34.72
C LEU A 404 -6.54 -8.40 35.86
N LYS A 405 -7.21 -7.23 35.87
CA LYS A 405 -7.33 -6.42 37.09
C LYS A 405 -8.11 -7.20 38.15
N ASP A 406 -9.18 -7.88 37.74
CA ASP A 406 -10.01 -8.65 38.67
C ASP A 406 -9.22 -9.85 39.23
N LEU A 407 -8.50 -10.60 38.38
CA LEU A 407 -7.58 -11.64 38.86
C LEU A 407 -6.48 -11.08 39.77
N GLY A 408 -5.90 -9.92 39.43
CA GLY A 408 -4.94 -9.24 40.31
C GLY A 408 -5.53 -8.91 41.67
N SER A 409 -6.83 -8.58 41.72
CA SER A 409 -7.55 -8.27 42.95
C SER A 409 -7.83 -9.52 43.78
N VAL A 410 -8.16 -10.63 43.11
CA VAL A 410 -8.35 -11.93 43.78
C VAL A 410 -7.04 -12.49 44.31
N HIS A 411 -5.94 -12.37 43.56
CA HIS A 411 -4.65 -12.93 43.96
C HIS A 411 -3.90 -12.11 45.00
N PHE A 412 -4.02 -10.78 44.95
CA PHE A 412 -3.16 -9.86 45.72
C PHE A 412 -3.93 -8.73 46.40
N GLY A 413 -5.26 -8.83 46.50
CA GLY A 413 -6.13 -7.79 47.06
C GLY A 413 -6.24 -6.55 46.15
N ASN A 414 -6.97 -5.53 46.60
CA ASN A 414 -7.29 -4.34 45.80
C ASN A 414 -6.05 -3.61 45.24
N ILE A 415 -4.96 -3.56 46.01
CA ILE A 415 -3.68 -2.96 45.58
C ILE A 415 -3.12 -3.76 44.38
N GLY A 416 -3.21 -5.08 44.43
CA GLY A 416 -2.88 -5.96 43.32
C GLY A 416 -3.61 -5.62 42.04
N GLY A 417 -4.94 -5.44 42.11
CA GLY A 417 -5.75 -5.03 40.96
C GLY A 417 -5.26 -3.74 40.31
N ILE A 418 -4.96 -2.71 41.11
CA ILE A 418 -4.44 -1.43 40.61
C ILE A 418 -3.08 -1.61 39.93
N ILE A 419 -2.16 -2.37 40.56
CA ILE A 419 -0.85 -2.66 39.99
C ILE A 419 -0.99 -3.36 38.64
N PHE A 420 -1.86 -4.37 38.54
CA PHE A 420 -2.08 -5.09 37.28
C PHE A 420 -2.73 -4.22 36.21
N ALA A 421 -3.66 -3.34 36.55
CA ALA A 421 -4.20 -2.37 35.60
C ALA A 421 -3.08 -1.49 34.98
N ILE A 422 -2.13 -1.03 35.81
CA ILE A 422 -0.97 -0.24 35.35
C ILE A 422 0.00 -1.09 34.52
N LEU A 423 0.31 -2.31 34.94
CA LEU A 423 1.22 -3.22 34.21
C LEU A 423 0.66 -3.59 32.82
N ILE A 424 -0.66 -3.77 32.73
CA ILE A 424 -1.35 -4.06 31.48
C ILE A 424 -1.34 -2.84 30.57
N PHE A 425 -1.64 -1.65 31.12
CA PHE A 425 -1.48 -0.39 30.40
C PHE A 425 -0.07 -0.27 29.81
N ILE A 426 0.97 -0.48 30.62
CA ILE A 426 2.38 -0.44 30.22
C ILE A 426 2.69 -1.49 29.13
N SER A 427 2.10 -2.68 29.21
CA SER A 427 2.27 -3.74 28.23
C SER A 427 1.66 -3.39 26.88
N VAL A 428 0.42 -2.88 26.87
CA VAL A 428 -0.28 -2.53 25.62
C VAL A 428 0.34 -1.30 24.94
N ILE A 429 0.80 -0.29 25.69
CA ILE A 429 1.59 0.81 25.09
C ILE A 429 2.94 0.31 24.58
N GLY A 430 3.50 -0.74 25.19
CA GLY A 430 4.69 -1.44 24.71
C GLY A 430 4.48 -2.08 23.35
N ALA A 431 3.38 -2.80 23.16
CA ALA A 431 2.98 -3.35 21.85
C ALA A 431 2.77 -2.23 20.81
N THR A 432 2.13 -1.12 21.23
CA THR A 432 1.95 0.08 20.40
C THR A 432 3.28 0.66 19.94
N ALA A 433 4.24 0.82 20.85
CA ALA A 433 5.58 1.32 20.54
C ALA A 433 6.27 0.40 19.51
N GLY A 434 6.06 -0.92 19.62
CA GLY A 434 6.53 -1.91 18.64
C GLY A 434 6.03 -1.61 17.24
N TRP A 435 4.73 -1.37 17.08
CA TRP A 435 4.13 -1.02 15.79
C TRP A 435 4.56 0.36 15.26
N ILE A 436 4.67 1.38 16.12
CA ILE A 436 5.15 2.72 15.73
C ILE A 436 6.60 2.65 15.23
N VAL A 437 7.44 1.87 15.90
CA VAL A 437 8.84 1.69 15.48
C VAL A 437 8.90 0.92 14.16
N THR A 438 8.09 -0.13 13.96
CA THR A 438 8.28 -1.08 12.85
C THR A 438 7.55 -0.70 11.56
N ALA A 439 6.31 -0.20 11.62
CA ALA A 439 5.48 0.06 10.45
C ALA A 439 6.06 1.05 9.40
N PRO A 440 6.84 2.10 9.75
CA PRO A 440 7.46 3.00 8.76
C PRO A 440 8.32 2.30 7.70
N ARG A 441 8.86 1.12 8.03
CA ARG A 441 9.72 0.33 7.13
C ARG A 441 8.95 -0.23 5.93
N LEU A 442 7.66 -0.51 6.11
CA LEU A 442 6.77 -0.93 5.01
C LEU A 442 6.63 0.21 3.98
N LEU A 443 6.23 1.40 4.43
CA LEU A 443 6.05 2.56 3.55
C LEU A 443 7.35 2.96 2.84
N MET A 444 8.47 2.91 3.57
CA MET A 444 9.81 3.12 2.99
C MET A 444 10.07 2.13 1.84
N SER A 445 9.80 0.84 2.05
CA SER A 445 10.00 -0.21 1.03
C SER A 445 9.08 -0.08 -0.18
N ILE A 446 7.84 0.38 -0.01
CA ILE A 446 6.91 0.64 -1.11
C ILE A 446 7.39 1.87 -1.93
N ALA A 447 7.86 2.92 -1.24
CA ALA A 447 8.38 4.14 -1.86
C ALA A 447 9.64 3.88 -2.70
N GLU A 448 10.52 3.00 -2.23
CA GLU A 448 11.71 2.55 -2.95
C GLU A 448 11.42 1.93 -4.30
N ASP A 449 10.38 1.10 -4.34
CA ASP A 449 9.92 0.46 -5.57
C ASP A 449 9.12 1.43 -6.46
N LYS A 450 9.08 2.73 -6.12
CA LYS A 450 8.38 3.76 -6.88
C LYS A 450 6.89 3.45 -7.00
N LEU A 451 6.35 2.88 -5.93
CA LEU A 451 4.93 2.63 -5.73
C LEU A 451 4.34 3.56 -4.65
N PHE A 452 5.17 4.47 -4.15
CA PHE A 452 4.79 5.58 -3.30
C PHE A 452 5.70 6.78 -3.57
N PHE A 453 5.49 7.92 -2.90
CA PHE A 453 6.36 9.09 -3.06
C PHE A 453 7.79 8.76 -2.61
N THR A 454 8.77 8.97 -3.49
CA THR A 454 10.19 8.57 -3.23
C THR A 454 10.80 9.17 -1.96
N GLN A 455 10.24 10.24 -1.41
CA GLN A 455 10.71 10.88 -0.19
C GLN A 455 10.51 10.02 1.05
N PHE A 456 9.53 9.12 1.02
CA PHE A 456 9.29 8.15 2.09
C PHE A 456 10.40 7.09 2.16
N ALA A 457 11.21 6.96 1.10
CA ALA A 457 12.43 6.15 1.11
C ALA A 457 13.62 6.85 1.79
N LYS A 458 13.48 8.11 2.26
CA LYS A 458 14.61 8.84 2.87
C LYS A 458 14.94 8.29 4.25
N ILE A 459 16.23 7.99 4.43
CA ILE A 459 16.81 7.61 5.71
C ILE A 459 17.53 8.81 6.34
N HIS A 460 17.38 8.95 7.65
CA HIS A 460 18.03 10.02 8.42
C HIS A 460 19.57 9.81 8.41
N PRO A 461 20.39 10.82 8.07
CA PRO A 461 21.84 10.65 7.93
C PRO A 461 22.55 10.11 9.16
N LYS A 462 22.19 10.64 10.36
CA LYS A 462 22.74 10.25 11.67
C LYS A 462 22.08 9.00 12.26
N HIS A 463 20.78 9.07 12.54
CA HIS A 463 20.01 8.03 13.22
C HIS A 463 19.65 6.79 12.38
N LYS A 464 19.82 6.84 11.05
CA LYS A 464 19.47 5.75 10.12
C LYS A 464 18.00 5.30 10.19
N SER A 465 17.09 6.19 10.59
CA SER A 465 15.65 5.95 10.66
C SER A 465 14.89 6.49 9.43
N PRO A 466 13.77 5.87 9.02
CA PRO A 466 12.94 6.34 7.90
C PRO A 466 12.05 7.53 8.32
N TYR A 467 12.68 8.67 8.61
CA TYR A 467 12.04 9.80 9.29
C TYR A 467 10.83 10.41 8.57
N VAL A 468 10.80 10.37 7.23
CA VAL A 468 9.63 10.88 6.46
C VAL A 468 8.42 9.96 6.65
N SER A 469 8.64 8.64 6.65
CA SER A 469 7.58 7.66 6.89
C SER A 469 7.08 7.72 8.34
N ILE A 470 7.98 7.97 9.31
CA ILE A 470 7.61 8.17 10.73
C ILE A 470 6.68 9.39 10.86
N ILE A 471 7.04 10.53 10.29
CA ILE A 471 6.21 11.75 10.38
C ILE A 471 4.84 11.53 9.74
N PHE A 472 4.77 10.85 8.59
CA PHE A 472 3.49 10.55 7.97
C PHE A 472 2.63 9.61 8.81
N GLN A 473 3.25 8.60 9.43
CA GLN A 473 2.54 7.71 10.33
C GLN A 473 1.97 8.45 11.53
N VAL A 474 2.71 9.40 12.13
CA VAL A 474 2.18 10.27 13.19
C VAL A 474 0.91 10.96 12.74
N LEU A 475 0.92 11.58 11.55
CA LEU A 475 -0.26 12.27 11.02
C LEU A 475 -1.44 11.31 10.83
N VAL A 476 -1.22 10.17 10.18
CA VAL A 476 -2.28 9.19 9.88
C VAL A 476 -2.87 8.60 11.16
N VAL A 477 -2.03 8.15 12.09
CA VAL A 477 -2.49 7.54 13.35
C VAL A 477 -3.21 8.58 14.22
N SER A 478 -2.68 9.81 14.33
CA SER A 478 -3.37 10.87 15.08
C SER A 478 -4.74 11.19 14.47
N THR A 479 -4.86 11.23 13.14
CA THR A 479 -6.17 11.40 12.48
C THR A 479 -7.11 10.23 12.78
N LEU A 480 -6.63 8.99 12.76
CA LEU A 480 -7.46 7.82 13.09
C LEU A 480 -7.92 7.83 14.55
N VAL A 481 -7.09 8.26 15.49
CA VAL A 481 -7.48 8.43 16.90
C VAL A 481 -8.58 9.48 17.05
N ILE A 482 -8.46 10.61 16.34
CA ILE A 482 -9.47 11.68 16.36
C ILE A 482 -10.80 11.21 15.73
N VAL A 483 -10.74 10.58 14.55
CA VAL A 483 -11.93 10.13 13.80
C VAL A 483 -12.59 8.91 14.48
N GLY A 484 -11.79 8.02 15.09
CA GLY A 484 -12.26 6.84 15.80
C GLY A 484 -13.00 7.14 17.11
N ALA A 485 -13.12 8.42 17.50
CA ALA A 485 -13.89 8.90 18.65
C ALA A 485 -13.59 8.18 19.98
N GLY A 486 -12.38 7.61 20.12
CA GLY A 486 -11.95 6.96 21.35
C GLY A 486 -12.44 5.53 21.59
N SER A 487 -13.04 4.84 20.60
CA SER A 487 -13.51 3.45 20.77
C SER A 487 -12.49 2.41 20.32
N TYR A 488 -12.05 1.58 21.27
CA TYR A 488 -11.28 0.36 21.01
C TYR A 488 -12.04 -0.62 20.10
N GLU A 489 -13.30 -0.90 20.43
CA GLU A 489 -14.13 -1.91 19.76
C GLU A 489 -14.33 -1.60 18.28
N THR A 490 -14.62 -0.33 17.95
CA THR A 490 -14.78 0.10 16.55
C THR A 490 -13.51 -0.13 15.74
N LEU A 491 -12.33 0.20 16.30
CA LEU A 491 -11.06 0.01 15.61
C LEU A 491 -10.68 -1.47 15.51
N LEU A 492 -10.98 -2.28 16.52
CA LEU A 492 -10.83 -3.73 16.48
C LEU A 492 -11.66 -4.32 15.34
N HIS A 493 -12.92 -3.93 15.22
CA HIS A 493 -13.81 -4.44 14.19
C HIS A 493 -13.39 -3.99 12.79
N MET A 494 -12.79 -2.81 12.65
CA MET A 494 -12.16 -2.38 11.39
C MET A 494 -10.88 -3.16 11.07
N LEU A 495 -10.10 -3.55 12.08
CA LEU A 495 -8.82 -4.26 11.90
C LEU A 495 -9.02 -5.69 11.38
N ILE A 496 -9.98 -6.43 11.95
CA ILE A 496 -10.24 -7.85 11.64
C ILE A 496 -10.32 -8.12 10.13
N PRO A 497 -11.21 -7.48 9.34
CA PRO A 497 -11.30 -7.78 7.91
C PRO A 497 -10.03 -7.41 7.14
N LEU A 498 -9.31 -6.35 7.53
CA LEU A 498 -8.07 -5.94 6.87
C LEU A 498 -6.98 -6.99 7.06
N ILE A 499 -6.79 -7.48 8.29
CA ILE A 499 -5.72 -8.43 8.61
C ILE A 499 -6.01 -9.83 8.06
N LEU A 500 -7.28 -10.27 8.08
CA LEU A 500 -7.68 -11.55 7.46
C LEU A 500 -7.35 -11.59 5.96
N VAL A 501 -7.55 -10.47 5.24
CA VAL A 501 -7.16 -10.34 3.83
C VAL A 501 -5.64 -10.38 3.66
N VAL A 502 -4.89 -9.66 4.50
CA VAL A 502 -3.42 -9.63 4.45
C VAL A 502 -2.84 -11.03 4.71
N TYR A 503 -3.27 -11.70 5.77
CA TYR A 503 -2.81 -13.05 6.11
C TYR A 503 -3.18 -14.08 5.04
N SER A 504 -4.39 -14.03 4.50
CA SER A 504 -4.78 -14.89 3.39
C SER A 504 -3.87 -14.67 2.17
N ALA A 505 -3.54 -13.42 1.86
CA ALA A 505 -2.61 -13.10 0.78
C ALA A 505 -1.17 -13.58 1.06
N VAL A 506 -0.71 -13.59 2.32
CA VAL A 506 0.59 -14.15 2.70
C VAL A 506 0.60 -15.67 2.55
N LEU A 507 -0.41 -16.36 3.09
CA LEU A 507 -0.56 -17.82 2.98
C LEU A 507 -0.61 -18.28 1.52
N LEU A 508 -1.41 -17.60 0.70
CA LEU A 508 -1.50 -17.86 -0.73
C LEU A 508 -0.18 -17.53 -1.47
N SER A 509 0.60 -16.55 -1.00
CA SER A 509 1.92 -16.25 -1.58
C SER A 509 2.86 -17.45 -1.46
N LEU A 510 2.86 -18.13 -0.31
CA LEU A 510 3.67 -19.33 -0.06
C LEU A 510 3.29 -20.44 -1.05
N VAL A 511 2.00 -20.74 -1.17
CA VAL A 511 1.49 -21.77 -2.10
C VAL A 511 1.88 -21.44 -3.54
N ILE A 512 1.62 -20.22 -3.99
CA ILE A 512 1.96 -19.76 -5.35
C ILE A 512 3.46 -19.88 -5.61
N LEU A 513 4.31 -19.52 -4.65
CA LEU A 513 5.76 -19.58 -4.82
C LEU A 513 6.29 -21.01 -4.86
N ARG A 514 5.63 -21.96 -4.18
CA ARG A 514 5.94 -23.39 -4.31
C ARG A 514 5.67 -23.94 -5.71
N PHE A 515 4.63 -23.45 -6.38
CA PHE A 515 4.32 -23.86 -7.77
C PHE A 515 5.09 -23.05 -8.83
N LYS A 516 5.17 -21.73 -8.70
CA LYS A 516 5.80 -20.86 -9.71
C LYS A 516 7.33 -20.89 -9.66
N ARG A 517 7.92 -21.18 -8.50
CA ARG A 517 9.37 -21.12 -8.27
C ARG A 517 9.84 -22.24 -7.31
N PRO A 518 9.71 -23.52 -7.71
CA PRO A 518 10.10 -24.65 -6.87
C PRO A 518 11.60 -24.65 -6.54
N GLU A 519 12.46 -24.20 -7.47
CA GLU A 519 13.93 -24.22 -7.31
C GLU A 519 14.51 -23.16 -6.35
N LEU A 520 13.69 -22.27 -5.79
CA LEU A 520 14.23 -21.26 -4.87
C LEU A 520 14.74 -21.91 -3.58
N LYS A 521 15.93 -21.50 -3.14
CA LYS A 521 16.48 -21.89 -1.84
C LYS A 521 15.54 -21.44 -0.73
N ARG A 522 15.13 -22.38 0.12
CA ARG A 522 14.26 -22.18 1.29
C ARG A 522 15.05 -22.55 2.54
N PRO A 523 15.70 -21.59 3.21
CA PRO A 523 16.47 -21.85 4.42
C PRO A 523 15.65 -22.49 5.55
N TYR A 524 14.39 -22.10 5.65
CA TYR A 524 13.39 -22.77 6.47
C TYR A 524 12.24 -23.24 5.57
N LYS A 525 11.67 -24.42 5.85
CA LYS A 525 10.53 -24.99 5.12
C LYS A 525 9.44 -25.38 6.11
N VAL A 526 8.22 -24.91 5.88
CA VAL A 526 7.05 -25.30 6.67
C VAL A 526 6.53 -26.68 6.23
N ILE A 527 6.10 -27.47 7.22
CA ILE A 527 5.38 -28.73 7.03
C ILE A 527 4.06 -28.47 6.30
N PHE A 528 3.60 -29.41 5.48
CA PHE A 528 2.37 -29.28 4.69
C PHE A 528 2.24 -28.01 3.83
N GLY A 529 3.32 -27.29 3.51
CA GLY A 529 3.26 -25.95 2.92
C GLY A 529 2.58 -25.79 1.55
N LYS A 530 2.09 -26.87 0.90
CA LYS A 530 1.20 -26.76 -0.26
C LYS A 530 -0.29 -26.78 0.11
N VAL A 531 -0.67 -27.58 1.10
CA VAL A 531 -2.06 -27.87 1.47
C VAL A 531 -2.43 -27.13 2.76
N GLY A 532 -1.58 -27.19 3.78
CA GLY A 532 -1.84 -26.55 5.07
C GLY A 532 -2.14 -25.06 4.98
N PRO A 533 -1.46 -24.22 4.16
CA PRO A 533 -1.85 -22.81 4.05
C PRO A 533 -3.22 -22.62 3.41
N LEU A 534 -3.69 -23.55 2.57
CA LEU A 534 -5.06 -23.51 2.01
C LEU A 534 -6.09 -23.83 3.09
N ILE A 535 -5.82 -24.80 3.96
CA ILE A 535 -6.67 -25.13 5.12
C ILE A 535 -6.74 -23.93 6.06
N THR A 536 -5.60 -23.30 6.35
CA THR A 536 -5.57 -22.08 7.19
C THR A 536 -6.32 -20.91 6.53
N MET A 537 -6.31 -20.78 5.20
CA MET A 537 -7.16 -19.79 4.53
C MET A 537 -8.65 -20.10 4.67
N LEU A 538 -9.07 -21.37 4.65
CA LEU A 538 -10.47 -21.73 4.93
C LEU A 538 -10.86 -21.30 6.35
N PHE A 539 -9.95 -21.45 7.31
CA PHE A 539 -10.14 -20.91 8.66
C PHE A 539 -10.25 -19.38 8.68
N MET A 540 -9.45 -18.64 7.90
CA MET A 540 -9.60 -17.18 7.78
C MET A 540 -10.96 -16.79 7.17
N VAL A 541 -11.46 -17.56 6.20
CA VAL A 541 -12.80 -17.36 5.63
C VAL A 541 -13.88 -17.64 6.68
N PHE A 542 -13.71 -18.68 7.50
CA PHE A 542 -14.60 -18.95 8.64
C PHE A 542 -14.64 -17.76 9.60
N LEU A 543 -13.49 -17.20 9.99
CA LEU A 543 -13.43 -16.01 10.85
C LEU A 543 -14.16 -14.81 10.23
N LEU A 544 -14.01 -14.61 8.92
CA LEU A 544 -14.71 -13.54 8.21
C LEU A 544 -16.23 -13.76 8.15
N ILE A 545 -16.68 -15.02 8.02
CA ILE A 545 -18.11 -15.36 8.07
C ILE A 545 -18.67 -15.08 9.46
N MET A 546 -17.94 -15.47 10.52
CA MET A 546 -18.36 -15.19 11.90
C MET A 546 -18.36 -13.69 12.20
N PHE A 547 -17.39 -12.94 11.69
CA PHE A 547 -17.42 -11.48 11.72
C PHE A 547 -18.72 -10.92 11.13
N ILE A 548 -19.13 -11.39 9.95
CA ILE A 548 -20.35 -10.92 9.29
C ILE A 548 -21.61 -11.23 10.11
N LYS A 549 -21.64 -12.37 10.81
CA LYS A 549 -22.80 -12.82 11.58
C LYS A 549 -22.90 -12.16 12.95
N GLU A 550 -21.79 -12.10 13.68
CA GLU A 550 -21.78 -11.73 15.10
C GLU A 550 -21.53 -10.23 15.32
N THR A 551 -20.98 -9.52 14.34
CA THR A 551 -20.69 -8.09 14.48
C THR A 551 -21.87 -7.24 14.05
N HIS A 552 -22.37 -6.39 14.95
CA HIS A 552 -23.34 -5.36 14.60
C HIS A 552 -22.78 -4.42 13.53
N SER A 553 -23.58 -4.09 12.51
CA SER A 553 -23.14 -3.27 11.36
C SER A 553 -21.91 -3.81 10.62
N ALA A 554 -21.67 -5.13 10.65
CA ALA A 554 -20.52 -5.75 9.97
C ALA A 554 -20.39 -5.34 8.49
N PHE A 555 -21.51 -5.24 7.77
CA PHE A 555 -21.50 -4.82 6.37
C PHE A 555 -21.02 -3.38 6.18
N ASP A 556 -21.36 -2.46 7.10
CA ASP A 556 -20.89 -1.08 7.03
C ASP A 556 -19.41 -0.98 7.35
N ILE A 557 -18.94 -1.74 8.35
CA ILE A 557 -17.50 -1.84 8.67
C ILE A 557 -16.72 -2.46 7.51
N LEU A 558 -17.26 -3.49 6.85
CA LEU A 558 -16.67 -4.07 5.65
C LEU A 558 -16.65 -3.08 4.49
N ARG A 559 -17.72 -2.29 4.30
CA ARG A 559 -17.76 -1.22 3.28
C ARG A 559 -16.69 -0.17 3.53
N ILE A 560 -16.53 0.30 4.77
CA ILE A 560 -15.49 1.26 5.16
C ILE A 560 -14.11 0.65 4.91
N SER A 561 -13.87 -0.57 5.39
CA SER A 561 -12.60 -1.29 5.22
C SER A 561 -12.25 -1.50 3.74
N ALA A 562 -13.23 -1.94 2.94
CA ALA A 562 -13.08 -2.10 1.50
C ALA A 562 -12.85 -0.76 0.81
N GLY A 563 -13.51 0.31 1.25
CA GLY A 563 -13.31 1.69 0.76
C GLY A 563 -11.88 2.17 1.00
N LEU A 564 -11.34 1.97 2.21
CA LEU A 564 -9.95 2.30 2.55
C LEU A 564 -8.94 1.53 1.69
N VAL A 565 -9.20 0.24 1.43
CA VAL A 565 -8.37 -0.56 0.51
C VAL A 565 -8.51 -0.07 -0.94
N ALA A 566 -9.74 0.19 -1.38
CA ALA A 566 -10.04 0.65 -2.74
C ALA A 566 -9.43 2.02 -3.04
N PHE A 567 -9.31 2.90 -2.03
CA PHE A 567 -8.61 4.18 -2.15
C PHE A 567 -7.15 4.05 -2.59
N GLY A 568 -6.50 2.91 -2.26
CA GLY A 568 -5.18 2.59 -2.76
C GLY A 568 -5.12 2.46 -4.29
N ILE A 569 -6.19 2.00 -4.95
CA ILE A 569 -6.17 1.72 -6.40
C ILE A 569 -5.99 3.02 -7.22
N PRO A 570 -6.78 4.10 -7.01
CA PRO A 570 -6.51 5.39 -7.64
C PRO A 570 -5.12 5.93 -7.29
N ALA A 571 -4.68 5.80 -6.04
CA ALA A 571 -3.35 6.23 -5.62
C ALA A 571 -2.25 5.51 -6.43
N TYR A 572 -2.37 4.19 -6.64
CA TYR A 572 -1.46 3.41 -7.47
C TYR A 572 -1.37 3.95 -8.89
N PHE A 573 -2.51 4.17 -9.56
CA PHE A 573 -2.52 4.68 -10.94
C PHE A 573 -2.04 6.12 -11.02
N ALA A 574 -2.39 6.95 -10.03
CA ALA A 574 -1.89 8.31 -9.89
C ALA A 574 -0.37 8.33 -9.78
N ILE A 575 0.22 7.41 -9.02
CA ILE A 575 1.66 7.22 -8.88
C ILE A 575 2.27 6.71 -10.19
N GLU A 576 1.69 5.67 -10.80
CA GLU A 576 2.17 5.09 -12.06
C GLU A 576 2.23 6.09 -13.23
N LEU A 577 1.36 7.11 -13.24
CA LEU A 577 1.44 8.26 -14.18
C LEU A 577 2.80 8.99 -14.13
N PHE A 578 3.56 8.87 -13.04
CA PHE A 578 4.87 9.49 -12.89
C PHE A 578 6.05 8.55 -13.13
N TYR A 579 5.86 7.23 -13.03
CA TYR A 579 6.95 6.25 -13.03
C TYR A 579 6.99 5.32 -14.26
N ASP A 580 5.87 4.91 -14.84
CA ASP A 580 5.86 4.00 -16.01
C ASP A 580 5.86 4.74 -17.35
N LYS A 581 6.64 4.23 -18.31
CA LYS A 581 6.85 4.86 -19.63
C LYS A 581 5.54 5.07 -20.40
N LYS A 582 4.62 4.10 -20.36
CA LYS A 582 3.33 4.14 -21.05
C LYS A 582 2.50 5.29 -20.51
N TYR A 583 2.37 5.37 -19.19
CA TYR A 583 1.55 6.39 -18.53
C TYR A 583 2.19 7.79 -18.54
N VAL A 584 3.53 7.88 -18.47
CA VAL A 584 4.25 9.15 -18.67
C VAL A 584 3.99 9.73 -20.06
N THR A 585 3.94 8.87 -21.10
CA THR A 585 3.62 9.31 -22.47
C THR A 585 2.18 9.80 -22.58
N LEU A 586 1.23 9.08 -21.98
CA LEU A 586 -0.18 9.47 -21.91
C LEU A 586 -0.35 10.85 -21.26
N ARG A 587 0.26 11.05 -20.08
CA ARG A 587 0.23 12.33 -19.35
C ARG A 587 0.79 13.48 -20.20
N ARG A 588 1.93 13.26 -20.88
CA ARG A 588 2.54 14.29 -21.75
C ARG A 588 1.64 14.67 -22.91
N ASN A 589 1.00 13.69 -23.54
CA ASN A 589 0.06 13.94 -24.63
C ASN A 589 -1.14 14.76 -24.16
N LEU A 590 -1.69 14.42 -22.99
CA LEU A 590 -2.81 15.13 -22.39
C LEU A 590 -2.44 16.57 -22.02
N MET A 591 -1.29 16.77 -21.37
CA MET A 591 -0.78 18.09 -21.01
C MET A 591 -0.47 18.96 -22.24
N ALA A 592 0.05 18.36 -23.32
CA ALA A 592 0.28 19.08 -24.57
C ALA A 592 -1.03 19.58 -25.20
N LYS A 593 -2.09 18.77 -25.19
CA LYS A 593 -3.42 19.17 -25.67
C LYS A 593 -4.03 20.28 -24.82
N LEU A 594 -4.03 20.13 -23.50
CA LEU A 594 -4.56 21.14 -22.57
C LEU A 594 -3.82 22.46 -22.72
N SER A 595 -2.49 22.43 -22.73
CA SER A 595 -1.68 23.65 -22.84
C SER A 595 -1.78 24.32 -24.21
N HIS A 596 -2.07 23.57 -25.27
CA HIS A 596 -2.40 24.13 -26.57
C HIS A 596 -3.72 24.92 -26.51
N HIS A 597 -4.75 24.37 -25.86
CA HIS A 597 -6.03 25.03 -25.67
C HIS A 597 -5.93 26.32 -24.84
N TYR A 598 -5.18 26.31 -23.73
CA TYR A 598 -5.01 27.47 -22.84
C TYR A 598 -3.84 28.41 -23.19
N ASN A 599 -3.17 28.18 -24.33
CA ASN A 599 -2.03 28.95 -24.84
C ASN A 599 -0.87 29.26 -23.84
N LYS A 600 -0.71 28.47 -22.77
CA LYS A 600 0.24 28.73 -21.68
C LYS A 600 1.62 28.14 -21.97
N PHE A 601 2.70 28.90 -21.75
CA PHE A 601 4.08 28.39 -21.86
C PHE A 601 4.68 28.04 -20.49
N PRO A 602 5.22 26.83 -20.31
CA PRO A 602 5.69 26.38 -18.99
C PRO A 602 7.04 26.97 -18.54
N LEU A 603 7.74 27.74 -19.39
CA LEU A 603 9.09 28.25 -19.10
C LEU A 603 9.07 29.76 -18.79
N THR A 604 9.58 30.18 -17.63
CA THR A 604 9.69 31.60 -17.23
C THR A 604 10.83 32.31 -17.96
N LYS A 605 10.80 33.65 -18.06
CA LYS A 605 11.85 34.46 -18.72
C LYS A 605 13.19 34.37 -17.96
N MET A 606 13.14 34.44 -16.63
CA MET A 606 14.32 34.34 -15.76
C MET A 606 15.07 33.00 -15.92
N THR A 607 14.35 31.86 -15.94
CA THR A 607 14.97 30.53 -16.13
C THR A 607 15.56 30.38 -17.54
N PHE A 608 14.90 30.94 -18.56
CA PHE A 608 15.42 30.96 -19.93
C PHE A 608 16.76 31.71 -20.00
N ASN A 609 16.80 32.96 -19.53
CA ASN A 609 18.01 33.79 -19.55
C ASN A 609 19.17 33.13 -18.80
N LYS A 610 18.90 32.52 -17.64
CA LYS A 610 19.91 31.81 -16.86
C LYS A 610 20.47 30.57 -17.56
N ILE A 611 19.63 29.80 -18.27
CA ILE A 611 20.14 28.66 -19.04
C ILE A 611 21.01 29.15 -20.20
N ILE A 612 20.56 30.17 -20.94
CA ILE A 612 21.29 30.74 -22.07
C ILE A 612 22.66 31.27 -21.65
N SER A 613 22.78 31.98 -20.51
CA SER A 613 24.07 32.47 -20.03
C SER A 613 25.05 31.35 -19.68
N LEU A 614 24.56 30.18 -19.28
CA LEU A 614 25.39 29.02 -18.92
C LEU A 614 25.85 28.19 -20.12
N VAL A 615 25.05 28.10 -21.19
CA VAL A 615 25.38 27.29 -22.39
C VAL A 615 25.82 28.10 -23.60
N GLY A 616 25.62 29.42 -23.61
CA GLY A 616 26.09 30.32 -24.66
C GLY A 616 27.59 30.68 -24.54
N PRO A 617 28.10 31.61 -25.36
CA PRO A 617 27.39 32.32 -26.45
C PRO A 617 27.10 31.41 -27.65
N PHE A 618 26.08 31.76 -28.44
CA PHE A 618 25.69 31.05 -29.67
C PHE A 618 26.03 31.91 -30.89
N ASN A 619 26.40 31.27 -32.00
CA ASN A 619 26.67 31.92 -33.29
C ASN A 619 26.05 31.13 -34.45
N LYS A 620 26.15 31.65 -35.69
CA LYS A 620 25.60 30.99 -36.90
C LYS A 620 26.20 29.61 -37.20
N LYS A 621 27.32 29.22 -36.55
CA LYS A 621 27.94 27.89 -36.65
C LYS A 621 27.52 26.94 -35.52
N SER A 622 26.81 27.43 -34.51
CA SER A 622 26.46 26.66 -33.30
C SER A 622 25.32 25.69 -33.54
N SER A 623 25.48 24.47 -33.04
CA SER A 623 24.45 23.43 -33.01
C SER A 623 24.02 23.14 -31.58
N LEU A 624 22.71 23.04 -31.35
CA LEU A 624 22.09 22.89 -30.03
C LEU A 624 21.16 21.68 -30.02
N MET A 625 21.32 20.78 -29.05
CA MET A 625 20.31 19.75 -28.76
C MET A 625 19.47 20.14 -27.56
N VAL A 626 18.16 20.14 -27.73
CA VAL A 626 17.16 20.40 -26.69
C VAL A 626 16.41 19.11 -26.41
N TYR A 627 16.68 18.51 -25.24
CA TYR A 627 16.11 17.23 -24.85
C TYR A 627 14.97 17.41 -23.84
N ASN A 628 13.82 16.79 -24.11
CA ASN A 628 12.66 16.75 -23.21
C ASN A 628 12.07 18.14 -22.85
N SER A 629 12.15 19.13 -23.73
CA SER A 629 11.52 20.45 -23.53
C SER A 629 10.03 20.37 -23.90
N PRO A 630 9.09 20.49 -22.94
CA PRO A 630 7.66 20.34 -23.24
C PRO A 630 7.21 21.31 -24.34
N MET A 631 6.52 20.78 -25.36
CA MET A 631 6.03 21.55 -26.53
C MET A 631 7.13 22.33 -27.29
N GLY A 632 8.40 21.99 -27.09
CA GLY A 632 9.53 22.75 -27.63
C GLY A 632 9.66 24.18 -27.08
N ALA A 633 9.10 24.47 -25.90
CA ALA A 633 9.01 25.81 -25.32
C ALA A 633 10.35 26.58 -25.29
N PHE A 634 11.46 25.88 -25.01
CA PHE A 634 12.78 26.50 -25.01
C PHE A 634 13.20 26.94 -26.42
N THR A 635 13.03 26.07 -27.41
CA THR A 635 13.32 26.38 -28.82
C THR A 635 12.47 27.51 -29.34
N GLN A 636 11.18 27.55 -28.99
CA GLN A 636 10.29 28.65 -29.38
C GLN A 636 10.77 30.01 -28.84
N LYS A 637 11.27 30.06 -27.60
CA LYS A 637 11.86 31.30 -27.06
C LYS A 637 13.16 31.69 -27.76
N ILE A 638 14.02 30.74 -28.10
CA ILE A 638 15.25 31.01 -28.87
C ILE A 638 14.91 31.70 -30.20
N VAL A 639 13.94 31.15 -30.94
CA VAL A 639 13.49 31.71 -32.22
C VAL A 639 12.89 33.11 -32.03
N LYS A 640 12.01 33.29 -31.04
CA LYS A 640 11.40 34.61 -30.73
C LYS A 640 12.43 35.67 -30.31
N SER A 641 13.50 35.25 -29.62
CA SER A 641 14.59 36.14 -29.18
C SER A 641 15.67 36.34 -30.24
N LYS A 642 15.49 35.86 -31.48
CA LYS A 642 16.43 36.02 -32.62
C LYS A 642 17.88 35.60 -32.31
N ILE A 643 18.08 34.60 -31.44
CA ILE A 643 19.42 34.10 -31.11
C ILE A 643 19.97 33.29 -32.31
N PRO A 644 21.20 33.51 -32.78
CA PRO A 644 21.74 32.85 -33.98
C PRO A 644 22.13 31.38 -33.72
N PHE A 645 21.79 30.48 -34.65
CA PHE A 645 22.17 29.05 -34.62
C PHE A 645 22.25 28.46 -36.04
N ARG A 646 23.05 27.40 -36.21
CA ARG A 646 23.09 26.59 -37.44
C ARG A 646 21.92 25.61 -37.50
N LYS A 647 21.75 24.85 -36.41
CA LYS A 647 20.79 23.73 -36.31
C LYS A 647 20.37 23.50 -34.86
N ILE A 648 19.07 23.34 -34.62
CA ILE A 648 18.52 22.91 -33.33
C ILE A 648 17.93 21.51 -33.47
N ILE A 649 18.32 20.60 -32.59
CA ILE A 649 17.78 19.24 -32.55
C ILE A 649 16.89 19.09 -31.33
N ILE A 650 15.58 18.96 -31.54
CA ILE A 650 14.63 18.70 -30.47
C ILE A 650 14.46 17.19 -30.34
N ALA A 651 14.74 16.65 -29.15
CA ALA A 651 14.68 15.21 -28.90
C ALA A 651 13.72 14.86 -27.75
N ASN A 652 13.22 13.61 -27.79
CA ASN A 652 12.35 13.03 -26.77
C ASN A 652 11.01 13.78 -26.62
N GLN A 653 10.33 14.04 -27.74
CA GLN A 653 9.01 14.67 -27.81
C GLN A 653 7.92 13.67 -28.17
N SER A 654 6.75 13.82 -27.57
CA SER A 654 5.56 13.06 -27.92
C SER A 654 4.97 13.52 -29.25
N LYS A 655 4.09 12.71 -29.87
CA LYS A 655 3.47 13.06 -31.16
C LYS A 655 2.67 14.37 -31.05
N GLU A 656 1.92 14.53 -29.97
CA GLU A 656 1.11 15.71 -29.67
C GLU A 656 1.98 16.95 -29.41
N GLU A 657 3.08 16.83 -28.65
CA GLU A 657 4.01 17.94 -28.42
C GLU A 657 4.63 18.44 -29.73
N ILE A 658 4.95 17.54 -30.66
CA ILE A 658 5.48 17.88 -31.99
C ILE A 658 4.43 18.60 -32.83
N LYS A 659 3.17 18.16 -32.77
CA LYS A 659 2.07 18.81 -33.51
C LYS A 659 1.92 20.27 -33.06
N VAL A 660 1.79 20.49 -31.75
CA VAL A 660 1.68 21.83 -31.13
C VAL A 660 2.89 22.70 -31.45
N PHE A 661 4.10 22.11 -31.42
CA PHE A 661 5.32 22.83 -31.76
C PHE A 661 5.35 23.28 -33.23
N LYS A 662 4.97 22.41 -34.17
CA LYS A 662 4.96 22.74 -35.60
C LYS A 662 3.97 23.86 -35.90
N GLU A 663 2.77 23.83 -35.33
CA GLU A 663 1.76 24.88 -35.52
C GLU A 663 2.25 26.28 -35.08
N LYS A 664 3.10 26.36 -34.06
CA LYS A 664 3.57 27.64 -33.48
C LYS A 664 4.86 28.20 -34.09
N ILE A 665 5.49 27.50 -35.05
CA ILE A 665 6.73 27.95 -35.71
C ILE A 665 6.53 28.08 -37.23
N SER A 666 7.00 29.19 -37.79
CA SER A 666 6.95 29.48 -39.24
C SER A 666 7.72 28.43 -40.06
N SER A 667 7.25 28.17 -41.29
CA SER A 667 7.81 27.19 -42.22
C SER A 667 9.31 27.38 -42.48
N GLU A 668 9.77 28.62 -42.57
CA GLU A 668 11.17 29.00 -42.80
C GLU A 668 12.10 28.55 -41.67
N ASN A 669 11.73 28.80 -40.42
CA ASN A 669 12.50 28.40 -39.25
C ASN A 669 12.55 26.87 -39.06
N ARG A 670 11.60 26.11 -39.64
CA ARG A 670 11.59 24.65 -39.52
C ARG A 670 12.76 23.98 -40.24
N LYS A 671 13.32 24.59 -41.29
CA LYS A 671 14.46 24.03 -42.06
C LYS A 671 15.70 23.84 -41.19
N HIS A 672 15.87 24.68 -40.17
CA HIS A 672 16.99 24.62 -39.22
C HIS A 672 16.71 23.76 -37.97
N ILE A 673 15.53 23.15 -37.85
CA ILE A 673 15.11 22.42 -36.65
C ILE A 673 14.82 20.95 -36.97
N GLY A 674 15.71 20.06 -36.50
CA GLY A 674 15.49 18.61 -36.55
C GLY A 674 14.64 18.14 -35.37
N VAL A 675 13.60 17.33 -35.62
CA VAL A 675 12.71 16.83 -34.57
C VAL A 675 12.81 15.30 -34.46
N HIS A 676 13.19 14.81 -33.28
CA HIS A 676 13.28 13.39 -32.96
C HIS A 676 12.15 12.96 -32.02
N LEU A 677 11.32 12.05 -32.53
CA LEU A 677 10.22 11.42 -31.81
C LEU A 677 10.70 10.59 -30.61
N LEU A 678 9.89 10.60 -29.55
CA LEU A 678 10.05 9.75 -28.38
C LEU A 678 9.88 8.27 -28.76
N ARG A 679 11.00 7.62 -29.10
CA ARG A 679 11.06 6.16 -29.29
C ARG A 679 11.61 5.47 -28.03
N LYS A 680 12.68 6.02 -27.43
CA LYS A 680 13.32 5.56 -26.19
C LYS A 680 13.72 6.76 -25.31
N LEU A 681 13.69 6.61 -23.98
CA LEU A 681 14.17 7.60 -22.99
C LEU A 681 15.71 7.64 -22.95
N SER A 682 16.33 7.75 -24.12
CA SER A 682 17.77 7.74 -24.31
C SER A 682 18.15 8.84 -25.29
N VAL A 683 19.30 9.47 -25.08
CA VAL A 683 19.82 10.46 -26.02
C VAL A 683 20.07 9.78 -27.36
N PRO A 684 19.55 10.32 -28.48
CA PRO A 684 19.80 9.74 -29.79
C PRO A 684 21.25 10.03 -30.19
N VAL A 685 22.09 9.00 -30.22
CA VAL A 685 23.54 9.14 -30.47
C VAL A 685 23.85 9.32 -31.97
N ASN A 686 22.97 8.86 -32.85
CA ASN A 686 23.18 8.86 -34.31
C ASN A 686 22.83 10.19 -34.99
N VAL A 687 22.69 11.30 -34.26
CA VAL A 687 22.19 12.58 -34.80
C VAL A 687 23.30 13.62 -35.04
N GLY A 688 24.56 13.18 -35.02
CA GLY A 688 25.72 14.06 -35.15
C GLY A 688 26.06 14.79 -33.85
N LYS A 689 27.27 15.37 -33.78
CA LYS A 689 27.73 16.07 -32.57
C LYS A 689 27.19 17.51 -32.47
N VAL A 690 27.00 18.00 -31.26
CA VAL A 690 26.46 19.34 -30.95
C VAL A 690 27.40 20.19 -30.09
N ASN A 691 27.33 21.51 -30.23
CA ASN A 691 28.08 22.46 -29.41
C ASN A 691 27.48 22.64 -28.01
N ALA A 692 26.15 22.57 -27.92
CA ALA A 692 25.42 22.73 -26.67
C ALA A 692 24.34 21.66 -26.47
N PHE A 693 24.16 21.20 -25.24
CA PHE A 693 23.10 20.28 -24.85
C PHE A 693 22.28 20.84 -23.68
N VAL A 694 20.97 21.00 -23.85
CA VAL A 694 20.06 21.45 -22.79
C VAL A 694 19.01 20.39 -22.56
N SER A 695 18.82 20.00 -21.30
CA SER A 695 17.83 18.99 -20.92
C SER A 695 16.92 19.48 -19.79
N PHE A 696 15.62 19.20 -19.92
CA PHE A 696 14.61 19.56 -18.92
C PHE A 696 14.08 18.31 -18.21
N ASN A 697 14.24 18.24 -16.88
CA ASN A 697 13.77 17.16 -15.99
C ASN A 697 14.20 15.73 -16.33
N SER A 698 15.04 15.52 -17.35
CA SER A 698 15.36 14.18 -17.85
C SER A 698 16.09 13.31 -16.83
N LEU A 699 17.03 13.88 -16.08
CA LEU A 699 17.77 13.15 -15.04
C LEU A 699 16.83 12.57 -13.97
N GLY A 700 15.69 13.22 -13.71
CA GLY A 700 14.67 12.74 -12.79
C GLY A 700 13.93 11.49 -13.27
N HIS A 701 13.86 11.23 -14.58
CA HIS A 701 12.99 10.20 -15.17
C HIS A 701 13.71 9.06 -15.89
N VAL A 702 15.00 9.20 -16.22
CA VAL A 702 15.76 8.16 -16.94
C VAL A 702 16.04 6.96 -16.05
N LYS A 703 15.88 5.73 -16.54
CA LYS A 703 16.13 4.52 -15.74
C LYS A 703 17.60 4.34 -15.38
N ASP A 704 18.49 4.66 -16.32
CA ASP A 704 19.94 4.60 -16.15
C ASP A 704 20.52 6.00 -16.35
N VAL A 705 20.80 6.67 -15.22
CA VAL A 705 21.35 8.03 -15.22
C VAL A 705 22.79 8.04 -15.74
N ALA A 706 23.59 7.02 -15.41
CA ALA A 706 24.98 6.94 -15.84
C ALA A 706 25.07 6.74 -17.36
N GLY A 707 24.34 5.76 -17.91
CA GLY A 707 24.24 5.56 -19.35
C GLY A 707 23.66 6.77 -20.10
N PHE A 708 22.72 7.50 -19.48
CA PHE A 708 22.21 8.74 -20.05
C PHE A 708 23.28 9.83 -20.15
N VAL A 709 24.05 10.06 -19.09
CA VAL A 709 25.16 11.04 -19.07
C VAL A 709 26.27 10.63 -20.05
N HIS A 710 26.59 9.34 -20.13
CA HIS A 710 27.52 8.80 -21.12
C HIS A 710 27.08 9.10 -22.57
N ASN A 711 25.78 8.92 -22.87
CA ASN A 711 25.26 9.25 -24.20
C ASN A 711 25.29 10.76 -24.48
N VAL A 712 25.07 11.62 -23.47
CA VAL A 712 25.25 13.08 -23.63
C VAL A 712 26.69 13.42 -24.01
N LYS A 713 27.68 12.80 -23.35
CA LYS A 713 29.10 12.97 -23.70
C LYS A 713 29.39 12.59 -25.15
N LYS A 714 28.81 11.50 -25.67
CA LYS A 714 29.02 11.06 -27.06
C LYS A 714 28.52 12.08 -28.08
N VAL A 715 27.41 12.75 -27.77
CA VAL A 715 26.79 13.74 -28.65
C VAL A 715 27.44 15.13 -28.53
N LEU A 716 28.19 15.42 -27.47
CA LEU A 716 28.90 16.70 -27.34
C LEU A 716 30.22 16.77 -28.12
N ASN A 717 30.46 17.90 -28.79
CA ASN A 717 31.75 18.30 -29.33
C ASN A 717 32.83 18.45 -28.24
N LYS A 718 34.11 18.43 -28.61
CA LYS A 718 35.21 18.85 -27.71
C LYS A 718 34.91 20.29 -27.23
N LYS A 719 35.09 20.57 -25.94
CA LYS A 719 34.70 21.84 -25.29
C LYS A 719 33.21 22.20 -25.35
N GLY A 720 32.34 21.28 -25.79
CA GLY A 720 30.90 21.50 -25.85
C GLY A 720 30.28 21.69 -24.46
N LYS A 721 29.31 22.60 -24.34
CA LYS A 721 28.65 22.95 -23.06
C LYS A 721 27.37 22.15 -22.87
N PHE A 722 26.99 21.89 -21.63
CA PHE A 722 25.70 21.26 -21.31
C PHE A 722 25.05 21.86 -20.08
N CYS A 723 23.73 21.73 -19.99
CA CYS A 723 22.97 22.16 -18.82
C CYS A 723 21.72 21.30 -18.64
N PHE A 724 21.65 20.62 -17.49
CA PHE A 724 20.46 19.91 -17.04
C PHE A 724 19.72 20.79 -16.05
N TYR A 725 18.50 21.18 -16.41
CA TYR A 725 17.58 21.85 -15.51
C TYR A 725 16.59 20.81 -14.97
N VAL A 726 16.58 20.63 -13.66
CA VAL A 726 15.65 19.75 -12.96
C VAL A 726 14.82 20.57 -11.99
N LYS A 727 13.50 20.50 -12.16
CA LYS A 727 12.51 21.15 -11.33
C LYS A 727 11.71 20.08 -10.59
N ASN A 728 11.83 20.13 -9.27
CA ASN A 728 11.18 19.24 -8.33
C ASN A 728 10.14 20.04 -7.52
N ASN A 729 8.93 19.53 -7.37
CA ASN A 729 7.94 20.08 -6.43
C ASN A 729 8.16 19.47 -5.03
N PHE A 730 7.50 20.00 -3.99
CA PHE A 730 7.56 19.47 -2.61
C PHE A 730 7.30 17.96 -2.53
N LEU A 731 6.27 17.48 -3.25
CA LEU A 731 5.92 16.06 -3.36
C LEU A 731 6.78 15.26 -4.36
N ASN A 732 7.71 15.92 -5.04
CA ASN A 732 8.85 15.34 -5.76
C ASN A 732 8.63 13.97 -6.42
N MET A 733 7.69 13.92 -7.37
CA MET A 733 7.19 12.69 -7.99
C MET A 733 8.15 12.10 -9.05
N THR A 734 9.44 12.47 -9.07
CA THR A 734 10.36 11.99 -10.11
C THR A 734 11.12 10.74 -9.65
N PRO A 735 11.23 9.69 -10.49
CA PRO A 735 11.92 8.43 -10.17
C PRO A 735 13.31 8.55 -9.54
N ASN A 736 14.08 9.58 -9.87
CA ASN A 736 15.46 9.75 -9.39
C ASN A 736 15.65 11.00 -8.55
N ALA A 737 14.57 11.55 -7.98
CA ALA A 737 14.62 12.75 -7.15
C ALA A 737 15.73 12.72 -6.10
N LEU A 738 15.86 11.59 -5.38
CA LEU A 738 16.89 11.39 -4.35
C LEU A 738 18.32 11.44 -4.91
N LEU A 739 18.56 10.76 -6.03
CA LEU A 739 19.88 10.73 -6.67
C LEU A 739 20.27 12.11 -7.20
N VAL A 740 19.34 12.81 -7.85
CA VAL A 740 19.60 14.13 -8.46
C VAL A 740 19.83 15.21 -7.39
N GLU A 741 19.20 15.09 -6.23
CA GLU A 741 19.40 16.03 -5.13
C GLU A 741 20.74 15.85 -4.40
N ASP A 742 21.35 14.67 -4.49
CA ASP A 742 22.66 14.37 -3.88
C ASP A 742 23.80 14.96 -4.73
N LYS A 743 24.27 16.14 -4.30
CA LYS A 743 25.37 16.86 -4.96
C LYS A 743 26.61 15.97 -5.12
N LYS A 744 27.00 15.20 -4.09
CA LYS A 744 28.24 14.41 -4.13
C LYS A 744 28.13 13.28 -5.16
N LYS A 745 27.02 12.52 -5.14
CA LYS A 745 26.79 11.44 -6.11
C LYS A 745 26.71 11.97 -7.55
N MET A 746 26.04 13.11 -7.76
CA MET A 746 25.94 13.72 -9.09
C MET A 746 27.31 14.19 -9.59
N LEU A 747 28.09 14.92 -8.78
CA LEU A 747 29.44 15.35 -9.18
C LEU A 747 30.34 14.15 -9.51
N ALA A 748 30.30 13.10 -8.71
CA ALA A 748 31.08 11.88 -8.96
C ALA A 748 30.68 11.20 -10.28
N LEU A 749 29.38 11.11 -10.58
CA LEU A 749 28.87 10.51 -11.81
C LEU A 749 29.34 11.26 -13.06
N PHE A 750 29.32 12.60 -13.03
CA PHE A 750 29.81 13.43 -14.14
C PHE A 750 31.35 13.39 -14.26
N LYS A 751 32.08 13.38 -13.13
CA LYS A 751 33.54 13.27 -13.11
C LYS A 751 34.02 11.95 -13.73
N LYS A 752 33.33 10.83 -13.45
CA LYS A 752 33.62 9.52 -14.05
C LYS A 752 33.57 9.54 -15.58
N GLU A 753 32.73 10.39 -16.15
CA GLU A 753 32.60 10.55 -17.61
C GLU A 753 33.55 11.60 -18.21
N LYS A 754 34.48 12.18 -17.43
CA LYS A 754 35.38 13.29 -17.84
C LYS A 754 34.59 14.56 -18.24
N LEU A 755 33.51 14.87 -17.52
CA LEU A 755 32.74 16.12 -17.68
C LEU A 755 33.00 17.04 -16.49
N VAL A 756 33.42 18.27 -16.75
CA VAL A 756 33.54 19.31 -15.69
C VAL A 756 32.16 19.90 -15.48
N VAL A 757 31.67 19.88 -14.23
CA VAL A 757 30.29 20.25 -13.91
C VAL A 757 30.20 21.12 -12.66
N THR A 758 29.31 22.10 -12.70
CA THR A 758 28.85 22.89 -11.57
C THR A 758 27.45 22.45 -11.18
N TYR A 759 27.20 22.37 -9.86
CA TYR A 759 25.92 21.98 -9.29
C TYR A 759 25.37 23.15 -8.46
N ASN A 760 24.24 23.71 -8.89
CA ASN A 760 23.57 24.81 -8.20
C ASN A 760 22.12 24.40 -7.86
N LYS A 761 21.79 24.38 -6.57
CA LYS A 761 20.47 24.01 -6.03
C LYS A 761 19.85 25.24 -5.37
N LYS A 762 18.67 25.65 -5.84
CA LYS A 762 17.86 26.71 -5.24
C LYS A 762 16.60 26.10 -4.64
N ARG A 763 16.43 26.24 -3.32
CA ARG A 763 15.25 25.76 -2.59
C ARG A 763 14.29 26.93 -2.35
N ARG A 764 13.02 26.72 -2.64
CA ARG A 764 11.88 27.58 -2.27
C ARG A 764 10.86 26.70 -1.54
N LEU A 765 9.97 27.29 -0.74
CA LEU A 765 9.04 26.59 0.17
C LEU A 765 8.43 25.30 -0.43
N PHE A 766 7.96 25.36 -1.68
CA PHE A 766 7.32 24.23 -2.37
C PHE A 766 8.04 23.71 -3.63
N LYS A 767 9.22 24.27 -3.97
CA LYS A 767 9.90 23.99 -5.25
C LYS A 767 11.42 23.98 -5.08
N THR A 768 12.06 22.96 -5.65
CA THR A 768 13.51 22.87 -5.74
C THR A 768 13.91 22.93 -7.21
N GLU A 769 14.79 23.87 -7.54
CA GLU A 769 15.38 23.99 -8.87
C GLU A 769 16.85 23.63 -8.80
N ILE A 770 17.26 22.71 -9.67
CA ILE A 770 18.64 22.19 -9.73
C ILE A 770 19.16 22.45 -11.14
N PHE A 771 20.31 23.11 -11.20
CA PHE A 771 21.06 23.36 -12.42
C PHE A 771 22.37 22.56 -12.32
N ILE A 772 22.54 21.61 -13.24
CA ILE A 772 23.75 20.80 -13.37
C ILE A 772 24.34 21.12 -14.74
N CYS A 773 25.31 22.03 -14.79
CA CYS A 773 25.78 22.62 -16.05
C CYS A 773 27.30 22.58 -16.11
N GLY A 774 27.87 22.51 -17.31
CA GLY A 774 29.29 22.16 -17.43
C GLY A 774 29.78 22.10 -18.86
N LYS A 775 30.99 21.58 -19.03
CA LYS A 775 31.62 21.38 -20.34
C LYS A 775 32.33 20.04 -20.44
N LYS A 776 32.42 19.53 -21.66
CA LYS A 776 33.23 18.36 -21.99
C LYS A 776 34.70 18.79 -22.09
N VAL A 777 35.57 18.09 -21.37
CA VAL A 777 37.03 18.28 -21.40
C VAL A 777 37.57 17.83 -22.75
#